data_AF-A0A9D7GUG9-F1
#
_entry.id   AF-A0A9D7GUG9-F1
#
_cell.length_a   1.000
_cell.length_b   1.000
_cell.length_c   1.000
_cell.angle_alpha   90.00
_cell.angle_beta   90.00
_cell.angle_gamma   90.00
#
_symmetry.space_group_name_H-M   'P 1'
#
loop_
_entity.id
_entity.type
_entity.pdbx_description
1 polymer ?
#
loop_
_entity_poly.entity_id
_entity_poly.type
_entity_poly.pdbx_seq_one_letter_code
_entity_poly.pdbx_strand_id
1 'polypeptide(L)'
;MVFITYYADLDNDSFGDLTDIGTSLCDNPGAGFSTNNVDCNDGNIAINPAALESCNGIDDNCNGTADDGLTFTTYYADLDNDGFGDAADIGNSLCNDPGFGFATNNIDCNDASALVNPAATESCNGMDDNCNGTADDGLIFITYYADLDNDSFGDLFDIGISLCNDPGFGFSNNNTDCNDASALVNPAATESCNGIDDNCNGTADDGLIFITYYADLDNDGFGNVADLGNSLCNDPGFGFSTNNTDCNDGNITINPAATESCNGIDDNCNGTADDGLIFITYYADLDNDSYGDLSDIGNSLCNNPGVGFSIINTDCNDENFAINPAAFESCNGIDDNCNGTADDGLIFITYYADLDNDSFGDLSDIGNSLCNDPGVGFSINNTDCNDGNPLINIAAIESCNGIDDNCNGTADDGLIFTAYYTDLDNDSFGDLSDIGNSLCNDPGFGFSTNNADCNDGNIAINPTAIESCNGIDDNCNGTADDGLIFITYYADLDNDSFGDLSDIGNSLCNDPGFGFSINNTDCNDGNIAINPAAIESCNGIDDNCNGTADDGLIFTTYYADLDNDGFGNVADLGNSLCIDPGFGFATNNTDCNDASALINPSAIESCNGIDDNCNGTADDGLIFITYYADLDNDSYGDLTDIGTSLCNNPGAGFSTNNTDCNDGNIAINPAAIESCNGIDDNCNGTADDGLTFITYYADVDNDSYGDQFDIGSSLCNNPGAGFSTNNTDCNDAITAINPAALESCNGVDDNCNGTTDDGLIFITYYVDSDNDNFGSVLNAGISLCSNPGAGYSVNNTDCNDGNPLINPAAPESCNGMDDNCNIQIDEGLALTVFYQDADNDNFGNASISFFACAAPSGYVADSTDCDDSDEDVFPGAVEILPNGIDDDCDGYIDEISVAVVSPEDYYLPLSIFPNPTYGAFTVYLHLNDKQEPEAKIELTTTAGQVIFSKMVRLKEGELSEEIQMSTFDAAGTYYVKVTIGDKKYIAQMVYQK
;
A
#
# COMPACT_ATOMS: atom_id res chain seq x y z
N MET A 1 111.48 73.89 -45.44
CA MET A 1 111.45 72.45 -45.13
C MET A 1 110.59 72.29 -43.91
N VAL A 2 109.65 71.36 -43.95
CA VAL A 2 108.95 70.84 -42.77
C VAL A 2 109.62 69.51 -42.45
N PHE A 3 109.76 69.17 -41.18
CA PHE A 3 110.16 67.83 -40.77
C PHE A 3 108.90 67.07 -40.37
N ILE A 4 108.78 65.82 -40.81
CA ILE A 4 107.79 64.85 -40.36
C ILE A 4 108.53 63.82 -39.53
N THR A 5 107.99 63.46 -38.36
CA THR A 5 108.52 62.37 -37.54
C THR A 5 107.91 61.06 -38.04
N TYR A 6 108.79 60.07 -38.20
CA TYR A 6 108.44 58.71 -38.60
C TYR A 6 108.90 57.74 -37.51
N TYR A 7 108.01 56.88 -37.07
CA TYR A 7 108.24 55.81 -36.09
C TYR A 7 108.53 54.51 -36.84
N ALA A 8 109.27 53.59 -36.23
CA ALA A 8 109.38 52.23 -36.75
C ALA A 8 107.98 51.59 -36.92
N ASP A 9 107.86 50.74 -37.93
CA ASP A 9 106.67 49.95 -38.27
C ASP A 9 107.22 48.58 -38.71
N LEU A 10 107.36 47.64 -37.78
CA LEU A 10 108.15 46.42 -37.99
C LEU A 10 107.41 45.34 -38.78
N ASP A 11 106.09 45.24 -38.65
CA ASP A 11 105.27 44.24 -39.35
C ASP A 11 104.50 44.78 -40.58
N ASN A 12 104.49 46.10 -40.79
CA ASN A 12 103.94 46.82 -41.96
C ASN A 12 102.40 46.93 -41.97
N ASP A 13 101.77 47.03 -40.80
CA ASP A 13 100.33 47.29 -40.66
C ASP A 13 99.92 48.78 -40.88
N SER A 14 100.90 49.69 -40.89
CA SER A 14 100.78 51.17 -40.99
C SER A 14 100.52 51.94 -39.68
N PHE A 15 100.58 51.29 -38.52
CA PHE A 15 100.83 51.88 -37.20
C PHE A 15 102.33 51.77 -36.89
N GLY A 16 102.74 51.84 -35.63
CA GLY A 16 104.14 51.81 -35.26
C GLY A 16 104.42 52.07 -33.78
N ASP A 17 105.59 51.60 -33.32
CA ASP A 17 105.97 51.54 -31.90
C ASP A 17 105.87 52.89 -31.16
N LEU A 18 104.96 52.95 -30.18
CA LEU A 18 104.79 54.06 -29.23
C LEU A 18 106.08 54.40 -28.46
N THR A 19 107.02 53.46 -28.35
CA THR A 19 108.29 53.59 -27.62
C THR A 19 109.50 54.00 -28.48
N ASP A 20 109.38 54.02 -29.82
CA ASP A 20 110.47 54.47 -30.69
C ASP A 20 110.70 55.99 -30.60
N ILE A 21 111.98 56.39 -30.63
CA ILE A 21 112.40 57.79 -30.65
C ILE A 21 112.41 58.25 -32.11
N GLY A 22 111.19 58.34 -32.68
CA GLY A 22 110.92 58.47 -34.10
C GLY A 22 111.79 59.50 -34.84
N THR A 23 112.25 59.14 -36.03
CA THR A 23 113.22 59.90 -36.81
C THR A 23 112.55 61.02 -37.60
N SER A 24 112.84 62.28 -37.27
CA SER A 24 112.35 63.45 -38.01
C SER A 24 113.12 63.69 -39.32
N LEU A 25 112.45 63.53 -40.46
CA LEU A 25 113.03 63.67 -41.82
C LEU A 25 112.28 64.72 -42.67
N CYS A 26 112.92 65.21 -43.72
CA CYS A 26 112.30 66.11 -44.72
C CYS A 26 111.64 65.37 -45.89
N ASP A 27 112.03 64.12 -46.12
CA ASP A 27 111.55 63.23 -47.17
C ASP A 27 111.16 61.89 -46.50
N ASN A 28 110.16 61.18 -47.03
CA ASN A 28 109.68 59.91 -46.47
C ASN A 28 110.80 58.84 -46.54
N PRO A 29 111.12 58.13 -45.43
CA PRO A 29 112.18 57.10 -45.40
C PRO A 29 111.89 55.86 -46.26
N GLY A 30 110.63 55.51 -46.51
CA GLY A 30 110.21 54.30 -47.22
C GLY A 30 109.26 53.42 -46.39
N ALA A 31 109.11 52.15 -46.80
CA ALA A 31 108.37 51.15 -46.04
C ALA A 31 109.12 50.74 -44.76
N GLY A 32 108.38 50.22 -43.77
CA GLY A 32 108.88 49.95 -42.43
C GLY A 32 108.92 51.17 -41.51
N PHE A 33 108.11 52.20 -41.81
CA PHE A 33 107.93 53.38 -40.97
C PHE A 33 106.53 54.00 -41.11
N SER A 34 105.88 54.31 -39.99
CA SER A 34 104.60 55.05 -39.95
C SER A 34 104.73 56.46 -39.40
N THR A 35 103.69 57.27 -39.60
CA THR A 35 103.49 58.57 -38.93
C THR A 35 102.55 58.48 -37.71
N ASN A 36 102.00 57.30 -37.44
CA ASN A 36 101.14 57.03 -36.29
C ASN A 36 101.90 56.17 -35.27
N ASN A 37 101.71 56.41 -33.96
CA ASN A 37 102.56 55.83 -32.91
C ASN A 37 101.75 55.25 -31.73
N VAL A 38 100.60 54.65 -32.04
CA VAL A 38 99.65 54.09 -31.06
C VAL A 38 99.54 52.57 -31.16
N ASP A 39 100.50 51.93 -31.84
CA ASP A 39 100.64 50.48 -31.78
C ASP A 39 101.11 50.05 -30.38
N CYS A 40 100.47 49.03 -29.82
CA CYS A 40 100.83 48.41 -28.55
C CYS A 40 101.64 47.10 -28.70
N ASN A 41 101.81 46.59 -29.92
CA ASN A 41 102.63 45.43 -30.26
C ASN A 41 103.11 45.41 -31.73
N ASP A 42 104.03 46.33 -32.09
CA ASP A 42 104.74 46.54 -33.38
C ASP A 42 105.41 45.30 -34.03
N GLY A 43 105.27 44.11 -33.43
CA GLY A 43 105.65 42.82 -34.00
C GLY A 43 104.48 41.88 -34.34
N ASN A 44 103.23 42.33 -34.25
CA ASN A 44 102.04 41.55 -34.55
C ASN A 44 100.85 42.37 -35.10
N ILE A 45 100.78 42.50 -36.42
CA ILE A 45 99.72 43.00 -37.34
C ILE A 45 98.23 42.67 -37.02
N ALA A 46 97.97 41.87 -36.00
CA ALA A 46 96.63 41.59 -35.47
C ALA A 46 96.27 42.42 -34.21
N ILE A 47 97.24 43.10 -33.58
CA ILE A 47 97.07 43.91 -32.37
C ILE A 47 97.45 45.36 -32.70
N ASN A 48 96.46 46.21 -32.97
CA ASN A 48 96.64 47.62 -33.32
C ASN A 48 95.32 48.41 -33.16
N PRO A 49 95.34 49.76 -33.15
CA PRO A 49 94.14 50.61 -33.03
C PRO A 49 93.07 50.53 -34.13
N ALA A 50 93.15 49.57 -35.05
CA ALA A 50 92.11 49.24 -36.03
C ALA A 50 91.76 47.74 -36.06
N ALA A 51 92.28 46.94 -35.11
CA ALA A 51 91.89 45.56 -34.88
C ALA A 51 90.47 45.44 -34.31
N LEU A 52 90.00 44.22 -34.15
CA LEU A 52 88.72 43.87 -33.55
C LEU A 52 88.95 42.82 -32.48
N GLU A 53 88.44 43.06 -31.27
CA GLU A 53 88.60 42.17 -30.12
C GLU A 53 88.19 40.72 -30.44
N SER A 54 89.01 39.78 -30.00
CA SER A 54 88.76 38.35 -30.08
C SER A 54 88.86 37.77 -28.67
N CYS A 55 87.81 37.11 -28.15
CA CYS A 55 87.74 36.55 -26.77
C CYS A 55 88.99 35.70 -26.41
N ASN A 56 90.02 36.35 -25.85
CA ASN A 56 91.38 35.82 -25.70
C ASN A 56 92.17 36.41 -24.51
N GLY A 57 91.71 37.52 -23.91
CA GLY A 57 92.36 38.18 -22.76
C GLY A 57 93.46 39.19 -23.11
N ILE A 58 93.52 39.66 -24.36
CA ILE A 58 94.43 40.71 -24.85
C ILE A 58 93.59 41.89 -25.35
N ASP A 59 94.09 43.10 -25.13
CA ASP A 59 93.60 44.35 -25.71
C ASP A 59 94.07 44.42 -27.18
N ASP A 60 93.37 43.72 -28.07
CA ASP A 60 93.74 43.61 -29.49
C ASP A 60 93.67 44.99 -30.18
N ASN A 61 92.70 45.84 -29.79
CA ASN A 61 92.51 47.18 -30.34
C ASN A 61 93.27 48.31 -29.62
N CYS A 62 94.16 47.98 -28.67
CA CYS A 62 95.02 48.92 -27.94
C CYS A 62 94.29 50.09 -27.24
N ASN A 63 93.04 49.91 -26.78
CA ASN A 63 92.24 50.97 -26.16
C ASN A 63 92.35 51.05 -24.62
N GLY A 64 92.92 50.01 -24.00
CA GLY A 64 93.08 49.87 -22.54
C GLY A 64 92.14 48.87 -21.87
N THR A 65 91.25 48.20 -22.62
CA THR A 65 90.37 47.12 -22.15
C THR A 65 90.37 45.93 -23.11
N ALA A 66 90.78 44.76 -22.62
CA ALA A 66 90.73 43.50 -23.36
C ALA A 66 89.31 42.93 -23.46
N ASP A 67 89.04 42.22 -24.55
CA ASP A 67 87.78 41.51 -24.85
C ASP A 67 86.53 42.44 -24.91
N ASP A 68 86.73 43.74 -25.16
CA ASP A 68 85.67 44.75 -25.15
C ASP A 68 84.71 44.65 -26.36
N GLY A 69 83.46 45.06 -26.14
CA GLY A 69 82.39 44.96 -27.16
C GLY A 69 81.88 43.53 -27.44
N LEU A 70 82.45 42.50 -26.81
CA LEU A 70 81.99 41.12 -26.91
C LEU A 70 80.78 40.85 -26.00
N THR A 71 79.96 39.87 -26.36
CA THR A 71 78.81 39.42 -25.54
C THR A 71 79.24 38.29 -24.63
N PHE A 72 78.88 38.39 -23.35
CA PHE A 72 79.12 37.34 -22.35
C PHE A 72 77.81 36.65 -22.00
N THR A 73 77.82 35.32 -21.93
CA THR A 73 76.71 34.47 -21.50
C THR A 73 77.11 33.78 -20.21
N THR A 74 76.18 33.68 -19.25
CA THR A 74 76.40 32.92 -18.01
C THR A 74 76.03 31.46 -18.23
N TYR A 75 76.94 30.58 -17.84
CA TYR A 75 76.82 29.13 -17.93
C TYR A 75 76.93 28.52 -16.53
N TYR A 76 76.03 27.62 -16.20
CA TYR A 76 75.94 26.91 -14.92
C TYR A 76 76.38 25.47 -15.11
N ALA A 77 76.89 24.82 -14.06
CA ALA A 77 77.20 23.39 -14.11
C ALA A 77 75.97 22.55 -14.51
N ASP A 78 76.21 21.54 -15.34
CA ASP A 78 75.25 20.52 -15.79
C ASP A 78 75.99 19.16 -15.73
N LEU A 79 75.88 18.47 -14.59
CA LEU A 79 76.71 17.32 -14.24
C LEU A 79 76.20 16.00 -14.85
N ASP A 80 74.89 15.84 -15.04
CA ASP A 80 74.31 14.65 -15.67
C ASP A 80 74.03 14.79 -17.19
N ASN A 81 73.97 16.02 -17.71
CA ASN A 81 73.88 16.40 -19.13
C ASN A 81 72.49 16.23 -19.76
N ASP A 82 71.43 16.59 -19.02
CA ASP A 82 70.07 16.72 -19.56
C ASP A 82 69.76 18.10 -20.20
N GLY A 83 70.52 19.15 -19.86
CA GLY A 83 70.39 20.52 -20.38
C GLY A 83 69.79 21.54 -19.43
N PHE A 84 69.42 21.15 -18.21
CA PHE A 84 69.25 22.05 -17.08
C PHE A 84 70.56 22.16 -16.28
N GLY A 85 70.63 23.08 -15.33
CA GLY A 85 71.86 23.31 -14.56
C GLY A 85 71.60 23.59 -13.09
N ASP A 86 72.57 23.24 -12.25
CA ASP A 86 72.52 23.30 -10.79
C ASP A 86 71.99 24.66 -10.29
N ALA A 87 70.82 24.66 -9.65
CA ALA A 87 70.25 25.86 -9.04
C ALA A 87 71.11 26.45 -7.90
N ALA A 88 72.07 25.68 -7.36
CA ALA A 88 73.06 26.16 -6.40
C ALA A 88 74.35 26.71 -7.03
N ASP A 89 74.59 26.55 -8.34
CA ASP A 89 75.71 27.21 -9.01
C ASP A 89 75.41 28.71 -9.22
N ILE A 90 76.42 29.52 -8.95
CA ILE A 90 76.38 30.97 -9.17
C ILE A 90 76.70 31.34 -10.63
N GLY A 91 77.19 30.37 -11.41
CA GLY A 91 77.42 30.48 -12.84
C GLY A 91 78.71 31.21 -13.22
N ASN A 92 79.24 30.88 -14.40
CA ASN A 92 80.44 31.46 -14.97
C ASN A 92 80.09 32.24 -16.24
N SER A 93 80.37 33.55 -16.25
CA SER A 93 80.09 34.41 -17.41
C SER A 93 81.26 34.43 -18.38
N LEU A 94 81.02 34.00 -19.63
CA LEU A 94 82.05 33.72 -20.63
C LEU A 94 81.69 34.32 -22.00
N CYS A 95 82.68 34.84 -22.73
CA CYS A 95 82.51 35.33 -24.11
C CYS A 95 82.63 34.23 -25.19
N ASN A 96 82.81 32.97 -24.78
CA ASN A 96 82.76 31.77 -25.60
C ASN A 96 81.98 30.68 -24.85
N ASP A 97 81.27 29.84 -25.60
CA ASP A 97 80.60 28.63 -25.09
C ASP A 97 81.63 27.65 -24.48
N PRO A 98 81.49 27.23 -23.20
CA PRO A 98 82.36 26.24 -22.58
C PRO A 98 82.13 24.81 -23.10
N GLY A 99 80.95 24.54 -23.69
CA GLY A 99 80.54 23.24 -24.19
C GLY A 99 79.98 22.28 -23.13
N PHE A 100 80.11 20.98 -23.40
CA PHE A 100 79.53 19.88 -22.64
C PHE A 100 79.83 19.93 -21.13
N GLY A 101 78.82 19.69 -20.30
CA GLY A 101 78.86 19.84 -18.84
C GLY A 101 78.40 21.20 -18.31
N PHE A 102 77.71 22.01 -19.13
CA PHE A 102 77.16 23.30 -18.74
C PHE A 102 75.83 23.66 -19.44
N ALA A 103 74.88 24.22 -18.68
CA ALA A 103 73.62 24.76 -19.17
C ALA A 103 73.56 26.29 -19.11
N THR A 104 72.60 26.92 -19.82
CA THR A 104 72.36 28.38 -19.79
C THR A 104 71.24 28.80 -18.83
N ASN A 105 70.87 27.91 -17.91
CA ASN A 105 69.83 28.08 -16.89
C ASN A 105 70.32 27.46 -15.57
N ASN A 106 69.69 27.82 -14.45
CA ASN A 106 70.00 27.31 -13.11
C ASN A 106 68.73 26.88 -12.38
N ILE A 107 67.94 26.01 -13.03
CA ILE A 107 66.61 25.59 -12.56
C ILE A 107 66.54 24.08 -12.28
N ASP A 108 67.67 23.38 -12.33
CA ASP A 108 67.76 22.00 -11.88
C ASP A 108 67.85 21.94 -10.34
N CYS A 109 66.95 21.18 -9.71
CA CYS A 109 66.94 20.96 -8.26
C CYS A 109 67.77 19.75 -7.81
N ASN A 110 68.29 18.92 -8.73
CA ASN A 110 69.11 17.74 -8.47
C ASN A 110 70.01 17.35 -9.69
N ASP A 111 70.93 18.25 -10.08
CA ASP A 111 72.01 18.18 -11.11
C ASP A 111 72.82 16.84 -11.22
N ALA A 112 72.61 15.90 -10.30
CA ALA A 112 73.16 14.55 -10.33
C ALA A 112 72.19 13.49 -10.90
N SER A 113 71.03 13.87 -11.43
CA SER A 113 69.91 13.00 -11.80
C SER A 113 69.00 13.57 -12.90
N ALA A 114 69.31 13.23 -14.16
CA ALA A 114 68.59 13.52 -15.43
C ALA A 114 67.11 13.03 -15.53
N LEU A 115 66.48 12.76 -14.41
CA LEU A 115 65.07 12.44 -14.20
C LEU A 115 64.37 13.45 -13.28
N VAL A 116 65.11 14.41 -12.70
CA VAL A 116 64.63 15.38 -11.71
C VAL A 116 65.00 16.78 -12.20
N ASN A 117 64.15 17.37 -13.04
CA ASN A 117 64.37 18.66 -13.69
C ASN A 117 63.03 19.30 -14.15
N PRO A 118 62.97 20.60 -14.49
CA PRO A 118 61.73 21.29 -14.92
C PRO A 118 61.04 20.82 -16.21
N ALA A 119 61.49 19.74 -16.85
CA ALA A 119 60.80 19.05 -17.94
C ALA A 119 60.58 17.54 -17.68
N ALA A 120 60.85 17.08 -16.46
CA ALA A 120 60.53 15.74 -16.00
C ALA A 120 59.01 15.54 -15.85
N THR A 121 58.61 14.35 -15.38
CA THR A 121 57.21 14.01 -15.11
C THR A 121 57.15 13.24 -13.81
N GLU A 122 56.34 13.73 -12.87
CA GLU A 122 56.18 13.16 -11.53
C GLU A 122 55.96 11.65 -11.58
N SER A 123 56.67 10.95 -10.71
CA SER A 123 56.59 9.50 -10.56
C SER A 123 56.45 9.18 -9.08
N CYS A 124 55.29 8.71 -8.62
CA CYS A 124 54.94 8.46 -7.20
C CYS A 124 56.10 7.84 -6.38
N ASN A 125 56.93 8.69 -5.76
CA ASN A 125 58.20 8.33 -5.14
C ASN A 125 58.58 9.21 -3.92
N GLY A 126 57.91 10.36 -3.73
CA GLY A 126 58.18 11.29 -2.62
C GLY A 126 59.28 12.33 -2.90
N MET A 127 59.59 12.58 -4.18
CA MET A 127 60.47 13.66 -4.65
C MET A 127 59.69 14.60 -5.58
N ASP A 128 60.17 15.84 -5.67
CA ASP A 128 59.70 16.86 -6.61
C ASP A 128 60.50 16.65 -7.91
N ASP A 129 60.04 15.73 -8.75
CA ASP A 129 60.77 15.35 -9.97
C ASP A 129 60.79 16.53 -10.97
N ASN A 130 59.74 17.36 -11.02
CA ASN A 130 59.63 18.51 -11.92
C ASN A 130 60.11 19.86 -11.34
N CYS A 131 60.71 19.86 -10.14
CA CYS A 131 61.30 21.02 -9.46
C CYS A 131 60.35 22.22 -9.29
N ASN A 132 59.03 22.01 -9.12
CA ASN A 132 58.04 23.09 -8.98
C ASN A 132 57.77 23.51 -7.53
N GLY A 133 58.25 22.74 -6.55
CA GLY A 133 58.05 22.94 -5.11
C GLY A 133 57.04 21.99 -4.47
N THR A 134 56.40 21.09 -5.22
CA THR A 134 55.50 20.05 -4.73
C THR A 134 55.87 18.67 -5.28
N ALA A 135 56.09 17.71 -4.38
CA ALA A 135 56.40 16.32 -4.73
C ALA A 135 55.14 15.50 -5.06
N ASP A 136 55.27 14.56 -6.01
CA ASP A 136 54.22 13.66 -6.49
C ASP A 136 52.97 14.39 -7.06
N ASP A 137 53.12 15.62 -7.56
CA ASP A 137 52.02 16.46 -8.05
C ASP A 137 51.44 16.01 -9.41
N GLY A 138 50.21 16.43 -9.73
CA GLY A 138 49.50 16.01 -10.95
C GLY A 138 49.14 14.51 -11.03
N LEU A 139 49.57 13.69 -10.06
CA LEU A 139 49.26 12.26 -9.98
C LEU A 139 47.88 12.02 -9.38
N ILE A 140 47.24 10.91 -9.78
CA ILE A 140 45.97 10.47 -9.22
C ILE A 140 46.24 9.72 -7.92
N PHE A 141 45.82 10.31 -6.81
CA PHE A 141 45.77 9.63 -5.52
C PHE A 141 44.43 8.90 -5.37
N ILE A 142 44.49 7.61 -5.03
CA ILE A 142 43.33 6.77 -4.73
C ILE A 142 43.32 6.53 -3.22
N THR A 143 42.16 6.65 -2.58
CA THR A 143 42.00 6.27 -1.18
C THR A 143 41.78 4.77 -1.07
N TYR A 144 42.62 4.14 -0.26
CA TYR A 144 42.54 2.72 0.06
C TYR A 144 42.17 2.54 1.54
N TYR A 145 41.32 1.59 1.82
CA TYR A 145 40.75 1.27 3.12
C TYR A 145 41.21 -0.13 3.53
N ALA A 146 41.31 -0.39 4.83
CA ALA A 146 41.64 -1.74 5.30
C ALA A 146 40.66 -2.79 4.75
N ASP A 147 41.20 -3.93 4.33
CA ASP A 147 40.47 -5.13 3.88
C ASP A 147 41.09 -6.34 4.62
N LEU A 148 40.51 -6.69 5.77
CA LEU A 148 41.09 -7.66 6.71
C LEU A 148 40.75 -9.12 6.36
N ASP A 149 39.64 -9.39 5.69
CA ASP A 149 39.24 -10.74 5.29
C ASP A 149 39.51 -11.10 3.81
N ASN A 150 39.71 -10.07 2.97
CA ASN A 150 40.17 -10.12 1.57
C ASN A 150 39.09 -10.55 0.56
N ASP A 151 37.87 -10.00 0.70
CA ASP A 151 36.78 -10.14 -0.26
C ASP A 151 36.73 -9.04 -1.36
N SER A 152 37.55 -7.99 -1.23
CA SER A 152 37.65 -6.79 -2.09
C SER A 152 36.73 -5.60 -1.74
N PHE A 153 35.97 -5.67 -0.65
CA PHE A 153 35.43 -4.49 0.04
C PHE A 153 36.37 -4.11 1.20
N GLY A 154 36.08 -3.03 1.92
CA GLY A 154 36.92 -2.59 3.03
C GLY A 154 36.15 -1.77 4.06
N ASP A 155 36.69 -1.72 5.29
CA ASP A 155 36.02 -1.21 6.50
C ASP A 155 35.35 0.16 6.29
N LEU A 156 34.02 0.17 6.37
CA LEU A 156 33.14 1.35 6.31
C LEU A 156 33.48 2.39 7.38
N PHE A 157 34.18 2.00 8.44
CA PHE A 157 34.62 2.87 9.53
C PHE A 157 36.11 3.26 9.44
N ASP A 158 36.87 2.75 8.47
CA ASP A 158 38.22 3.25 8.17
C ASP A 158 38.14 4.60 7.44
N ILE A 159 39.00 5.52 7.85
CA ILE A 159 39.18 6.82 7.20
C ILE A 159 40.05 6.73 5.93
N GLY A 160 40.74 5.59 5.76
CA GLY A 160 41.54 5.25 4.60
C GLY A 160 42.89 5.97 4.55
N ILE A 161 43.74 5.50 3.63
CA ILE A 161 45.03 6.09 3.27
C ILE A 161 45.04 6.44 1.78
N SER A 162 45.28 7.71 1.46
CA SER A 162 45.33 8.18 0.08
C SER A 162 46.74 8.00 -0.49
N LEU A 163 46.86 7.29 -1.60
CA LEU A 163 48.14 6.86 -2.20
C LEU A 163 48.11 6.98 -3.73
N CYS A 164 49.20 7.44 -4.33
CA CYS A 164 49.42 7.45 -5.78
C CYS A 164 49.94 6.11 -6.34
N ASN A 165 50.01 5.07 -5.51
CA ASN A 165 50.35 3.68 -5.85
C ASN A 165 49.45 2.73 -5.05
N ASP A 166 49.08 1.60 -5.65
CA ASP A 166 48.35 0.51 -4.99
C ASP A 166 49.17 -0.09 -3.81
N PRO A 167 48.65 -0.08 -2.56
CA PRO A 167 49.32 -0.70 -1.41
C PRO A 167 49.30 -2.24 -1.48
N GLY A 168 48.40 -2.83 -2.25
CA GLY A 168 48.23 -4.26 -2.44
C GLY A 168 47.43 -4.96 -1.33
N PHE A 169 47.67 -6.28 -1.22
CA PHE A 169 46.92 -7.21 -0.37
C PHE A 169 46.69 -6.71 1.07
N GLY A 170 45.43 -6.77 1.52
CA GLY A 170 44.99 -6.22 2.80
C GLY A 170 44.34 -4.82 2.71
N PHE A 171 44.04 -4.34 1.50
CA PHE A 171 43.36 -3.07 1.25
C PHE A 171 42.42 -3.14 0.04
N SER A 172 41.28 -2.44 0.13
CA SER A 172 40.35 -2.19 -0.98
C SER A 172 40.26 -0.69 -1.29
N ASN A 173 39.81 -0.32 -2.49
CA ASN A 173 39.47 1.07 -2.85
C ASN A 173 37.97 1.40 -2.66
N ASN A 174 37.20 0.51 -2.01
CA ASN A 174 35.75 0.65 -1.82
C ASN A 174 35.34 0.41 -0.35
N ASN A 175 35.03 1.47 0.40
CA ASN A 175 34.80 1.46 1.84
C ASN A 175 33.36 1.11 2.25
N THR A 176 32.77 0.09 1.63
CA THR A 176 31.35 -0.24 1.83
C THR A 176 31.13 -1.52 2.62
N ASP A 177 32.17 -2.07 3.26
CA ASP A 177 32.06 -3.25 4.12
C ASP A 177 31.63 -2.86 5.54
N CYS A 178 30.46 -3.32 5.97
CA CYS A 178 29.93 -3.08 7.31
C CYS A 178 30.48 -4.05 8.39
N ASN A 179 31.27 -5.06 8.02
CA ASN A 179 31.87 -6.08 8.88
C ASN A 179 33.13 -6.76 8.26
N ASP A 180 34.18 -5.95 7.99
CA ASP A 180 35.56 -6.26 7.51
C ASP A 180 36.28 -7.50 8.10
N ALA A 181 35.70 -8.16 9.11
CA ALA A 181 36.16 -9.43 9.66
C ALA A 181 35.43 -10.67 9.09
N SER A 182 34.60 -10.54 8.06
CA SER A 182 33.68 -11.55 7.55
C SER A 182 33.26 -11.36 6.07
N ALA A 183 34.01 -11.99 5.16
CA ALA A 183 33.85 -12.14 3.69
C ALA A 183 32.51 -12.72 3.16
N LEU A 184 31.46 -12.66 3.96
CA LEU A 184 30.07 -13.02 3.70
C LEU A 184 29.12 -11.84 3.96
N VAL A 185 29.63 -10.71 4.45
CA VAL A 185 28.88 -9.52 4.88
C VAL A 185 29.45 -8.30 4.16
N ASN A 186 28.99 -8.04 2.94
CA ASN A 186 29.45 -6.96 2.06
C ASN A 186 28.38 -6.64 0.99
N PRO A 187 28.42 -5.51 0.27
CA PRO A 187 27.39 -5.13 -0.70
C PRO A 187 27.25 -5.99 -1.97
N ALA A 188 28.03 -7.06 -2.14
CA ALA A 188 27.81 -8.09 -3.16
C ALA A 188 27.38 -9.45 -2.56
N ALA A 189 27.20 -9.53 -1.24
CA ALA A 189 26.62 -10.67 -0.56
C ALA A 189 25.11 -10.80 -0.86
N THR A 190 24.51 -11.86 -0.33
CA THR A 190 23.07 -12.12 -0.48
C THR A 190 22.51 -12.49 0.88
N GLU A 191 21.45 -11.78 1.29
CA GLU A 191 20.81 -11.97 2.60
C GLU A 191 20.54 -13.44 2.90
N SER A 192 20.96 -13.84 4.09
CA SER A 192 20.84 -15.21 4.58
C SER A 192 20.17 -15.17 5.94
N CYS A 193 18.87 -15.46 6.03
CA CYS A 193 18.03 -15.36 7.24
C CYS A 193 18.77 -15.68 8.56
N ASN A 194 19.36 -14.66 9.20
CA ASN A 194 20.27 -14.78 10.34
C ASN A 194 20.24 -13.56 11.29
N GLY A 195 19.66 -12.43 10.89
CA GLY A 195 19.57 -11.20 11.68
C GLY A 195 20.79 -10.28 11.58
N ILE A 196 21.62 -10.45 10.55
CA ILE A 196 22.68 -9.53 10.13
C ILE A 196 22.24 -8.90 8.80
N ASP A 197 22.66 -7.66 8.58
CA ASP A 197 22.59 -6.95 7.30
C ASP A 197 23.76 -7.45 6.44
N ASP A 198 23.58 -8.61 5.78
CA ASP A 198 24.67 -9.27 5.04
C ASP A 198 25.09 -8.43 3.83
N ASN A 199 24.17 -7.70 3.20
CA ASN A 199 24.45 -6.83 2.04
C ASN A 199 24.75 -5.36 2.39
N CYS A 200 24.80 -5.01 3.67
CA CYS A 200 25.13 -3.67 4.18
C CYS A 200 24.25 -2.52 3.65
N ASN A 201 23.00 -2.76 3.25
CA ASN A 201 22.08 -1.71 2.77
C ASN A 201 21.36 -0.94 3.88
N GLY A 202 21.47 -1.38 5.13
CA GLY A 202 20.80 -0.82 6.30
C GLY A 202 19.57 -1.61 6.78
N THR A 203 19.24 -2.73 6.15
CA THR A 203 18.15 -3.63 6.56
C THR A 203 18.57 -5.10 6.54
N ALA A 204 18.61 -5.72 7.72
CA ALA A 204 18.89 -7.15 7.89
C ALA A 204 17.74 -8.05 7.41
N ASP A 205 18.11 -9.20 6.84
CA ASP A 205 17.22 -10.24 6.30
C ASP A 205 16.31 -9.74 5.15
N ASP A 206 16.67 -8.67 4.43
CA ASP A 206 15.85 -8.07 3.37
C ASP A 206 15.82 -8.89 2.05
N GLY A 207 14.89 -8.56 1.15
CA GLY A 207 14.63 -9.35 -0.07
C GLY A 207 14.14 -10.80 0.13
N LEU A 208 14.19 -11.32 1.35
CA LEU A 208 13.79 -12.68 1.70
C LEU A 208 12.26 -12.83 1.83
N ILE A 209 11.75 -14.01 1.49
CA ILE A 209 10.34 -14.35 1.65
C ILE A 209 10.08 -14.72 3.11
N PHE A 210 9.56 -13.76 3.88
CA PHE A 210 9.02 -14.04 5.22
C PHE A 210 7.68 -14.78 5.09
N ILE A 211 7.63 -15.98 5.66
CA ILE A 211 6.41 -16.77 5.78
C ILE A 211 5.87 -16.60 7.20
N THR A 212 4.57 -16.33 7.36
CA THR A 212 3.95 -16.26 8.68
C THR A 212 3.64 -17.66 9.19
N TYR A 213 4.31 -18.05 10.26
CA TYR A 213 4.09 -19.31 10.96
C TYR A 213 3.23 -19.08 12.21
N TYR A 214 2.12 -19.79 12.25
CA TYR A 214 1.18 -19.86 13.37
C TYR A 214 1.61 -21.03 14.26
N ALA A 215 1.25 -20.98 15.55
CA ALA A 215 1.49 -22.12 16.43
C ALA A 215 0.65 -23.32 15.95
N ASP A 216 1.14 -24.53 16.23
CA ASP A 216 0.45 -25.80 16.02
C ASP A 216 0.70 -26.66 17.29
N LEU A 217 -0.13 -26.47 18.31
CA LEU A 217 0.09 -27.01 19.65
C LEU A 217 -0.12 -28.53 19.75
N ASP A 218 -0.90 -29.14 18.85
CA ASP A 218 -1.19 -30.58 18.85
C ASP A 218 -0.58 -31.38 17.70
N ASN A 219 -0.09 -30.69 16.65
CA ASN A 219 0.73 -31.16 15.54
C ASN A 219 -0.05 -31.93 14.46
N ASP A 220 -1.17 -31.34 14.02
CA ASP A 220 -2.00 -31.85 12.92
C ASP A 220 -1.70 -31.23 11.54
N GLY A 221 -0.97 -30.11 11.51
CA GLY A 221 -0.59 -29.39 10.29
C GLY A 221 -1.39 -28.13 9.99
N PHE A 222 -2.38 -27.77 10.82
CA PHE A 222 -3.02 -26.46 10.84
C PHE A 222 -2.56 -25.68 12.08
N GLY A 223 -2.98 -24.41 12.21
CA GLY A 223 -2.64 -23.57 13.34
C GLY A 223 -3.60 -22.39 13.49
N ASN A 224 -3.65 -21.76 14.65
CA ASN A 224 -4.73 -20.83 14.99
C ASN A 224 -4.46 -19.37 14.61
N VAL A 225 -5.42 -18.72 13.94
CA VAL A 225 -5.40 -17.28 13.60
C VAL A 225 -5.40 -16.34 14.83
N ALA A 226 -5.79 -16.82 16.01
CA ALA A 226 -5.79 -16.03 17.24
C ALA A 226 -4.41 -15.92 17.90
N ASP A 227 -3.46 -16.80 17.56
CA ASP A 227 -2.07 -16.66 17.99
C ASP A 227 -1.33 -15.62 17.14
N LEU A 228 -0.39 -14.91 17.78
CA LEU A 228 0.45 -13.93 17.08
C LEU A 228 1.45 -14.67 16.17
N GLY A 229 1.02 -14.95 14.94
CA GLY A 229 1.81 -15.59 13.91
C GLY A 229 3.14 -14.88 13.71
N ASN A 230 4.24 -15.63 13.79
CA ASN A 230 5.58 -15.10 13.65
C ASN A 230 5.99 -15.16 12.18
N SER A 231 6.19 -13.99 11.57
CA SER A 231 6.76 -13.91 10.22
C SER A 231 8.25 -14.20 10.29
N LEU A 232 8.68 -15.29 9.64
CA LEU A 232 10.04 -15.82 9.67
C LEU A 232 10.53 -16.13 8.26
N CYS A 233 11.77 -15.77 7.96
CA CYS A 233 12.46 -16.10 6.70
C CYS A 233 13.07 -17.53 6.70
N ASN A 234 12.90 -18.30 7.78
CA ASN A 234 13.31 -19.69 7.95
C ASN A 234 12.15 -20.49 8.58
N ASP A 235 12.02 -21.76 8.22
CA ASP A 235 11.09 -22.71 8.86
C ASP A 235 11.46 -22.93 10.35
N PRO A 236 10.59 -22.58 11.32
CA PRO A 236 10.82 -22.86 12.74
C PRO A 236 10.73 -24.36 13.09
N GLY A 237 10.12 -25.17 12.21
CA GLY A 237 9.97 -26.60 12.37
C GLY A 237 8.78 -27.01 13.24
N PHE A 238 8.93 -28.16 13.90
CA PHE A 238 7.86 -28.87 14.61
C PHE A 238 7.16 -28.03 15.68
N GLY A 239 5.82 -27.97 15.64
CA GLY A 239 4.97 -27.14 16.51
C GLY A 239 4.50 -25.82 15.88
N PHE A 240 4.60 -25.68 14.56
CA PHE A 240 4.11 -24.52 13.79
C PHE A 240 3.53 -24.94 12.43
N SER A 241 2.53 -24.20 11.96
CA SER A 241 1.95 -24.33 10.61
C SER A 241 1.93 -23.01 9.86
N THR A 242 1.97 -23.07 8.52
CA THR A 242 1.75 -21.91 7.64
C THR A 242 0.26 -21.66 7.35
N ASN A 243 -0.64 -22.55 7.79
CA ASN A 243 -2.07 -22.46 7.51
C ASN A 243 -2.86 -22.12 8.78
N ASN A 244 -3.40 -20.90 8.84
CA ASN A 244 -3.96 -20.29 10.06
C ASN A 244 -5.43 -20.60 10.35
N THR A 245 -5.98 -21.58 9.65
CA THR A 245 -7.41 -21.87 9.59
C THR A 245 -7.88 -22.87 10.65
N ASP A 246 -7.05 -23.23 11.63
CA ASP A 246 -7.51 -24.02 12.78
C ASP A 246 -8.34 -23.15 13.74
N CYS A 247 -9.47 -23.70 14.17
CA CYS A 247 -10.37 -23.13 15.16
C CYS A 247 -10.13 -23.68 16.59
N ASN A 248 -9.33 -24.74 16.79
CA ASN A 248 -9.03 -25.31 18.12
C ASN A 248 -7.68 -26.07 18.21
N ASP A 249 -6.56 -25.32 18.18
CA ASP A 249 -5.12 -25.70 18.28
C ASP A 249 -4.70 -26.73 19.35
N GLY A 250 -5.62 -27.10 20.24
CA GLY A 250 -5.41 -28.11 21.29
C GLY A 250 -6.11 -29.45 21.03
N ASN A 251 -6.70 -29.67 19.85
CA ASN A 251 -7.35 -30.92 19.48
C ASN A 251 -7.38 -31.24 17.96
N ILE A 252 -6.35 -31.97 17.49
CA ILE A 252 -6.09 -32.80 16.28
C ILE A 252 -7.26 -33.55 15.59
N THR A 253 -8.50 -33.38 16.05
CA THR A 253 -9.72 -33.85 15.38
C THR A 253 -10.66 -32.71 14.96
N ILE A 254 -10.28 -31.45 15.19
CA ILE A 254 -10.98 -30.24 14.78
C ILE A 254 -9.99 -29.44 13.94
N ASN A 255 -10.14 -29.45 12.62
CA ASN A 255 -9.31 -28.71 11.66
C ASN A 255 -9.97 -28.74 10.26
N PRO A 256 -9.58 -27.85 9.32
CA PRO A 256 -10.15 -27.80 7.96
C PRO A 256 -10.03 -29.03 7.04
N ALA A 257 -9.35 -30.10 7.47
CA ALA A 257 -9.35 -31.39 6.78
C ALA A 257 -10.13 -32.49 7.52
N ALA A 258 -10.73 -32.16 8.67
CA ALA A 258 -11.61 -33.05 9.41
C ALA A 258 -12.94 -33.30 8.67
N THR A 259 -13.76 -34.20 9.21
CA THR A 259 -15.09 -34.52 8.68
C THR A 259 -16.10 -34.39 9.80
N GLU A 260 -17.14 -33.58 9.58
CA GLU A 260 -18.20 -33.29 10.55
C GLU A 260 -18.74 -34.54 11.22
N SER A 261 -18.79 -34.52 12.54
CA SER A 261 -19.14 -35.68 13.36
C SER A 261 -20.24 -35.34 14.37
N CYS A 262 -21.46 -35.04 13.90
CA CYS A 262 -22.72 -34.86 14.65
C CYS A 262 -22.58 -34.74 16.19
N ASN A 263 -21.99 -33.64 16.65
CA ASN A 263 -21.63 -33.38 18.04
C ASN A 263 -21.85 -31.92 18.50
N GLY A 264 -22.14 -30.99 17.59
CA GLY A 264 -22.37 -29.57 17.89
C GLY A 264 -21.09 -28.71 17.95
N ILE A 265 -19.98 -29.20 17.38
CA ILE A 265 -18.75 -28.46 17.13
C ILE A 265 -18.58 -28.33 15.61
N ASP A 266 -17.97 -27.22 15.18
CA ASP A 266 -17.48 -26.99 13.82
C ASP A 266 -16.16 -27.76 13.67
N ASP A 267 -16.24 -29.07 13.40
CA ASP A 267 -15.06 -29.94 13.35
C ASP A 267 -14.15 -29.55 12.16
N ASN A 268 -14.72 -29.06 11.06
CA ASN A 268 -14.00 -28.63 9.86
C ASN A 268 -13.69 -27.12 9.79
N CYS A 269 -14.00 -26.36 10.84
CA CYS A 269 -13.71 -24.93 10.97
C CYS A 269 -14.23 -24.02 9.83
N ASN A 270 -15.30 -24.40 9.10
CA ASN A 270 -15.85 -23.56 8.03
C ASN A 270 -16.81 -22.47 8.49
N GLY A 271 -17.15 -22.44 9.78
CA GLY A 271 -18.09 -21.51 10.40
C GLY A 271 -19.49 -22.09 10.64
N THR A 272 -19.74 -23.36 10.31
CA THR A 272 -21.01 -24.05 10.56
C THR A 272 -20.79 -25.47 11.10
N ALA A 273 -21.17 -25.67 12.38
CA ALA A 273 -21.13 -26.97 13.04
C ALA A 273 -22.13 -27.99 12.47
N ASP A 274 -21.71 -29.26 12.43
CA ASP A 274 -22.46 -30.43 11.95
C ASP A 274 -22.88 -30.34 10.46
N ASP A 275 -22.21 -29.52 9.63
CA ASP A 275 -22.56 -29.31 8.21
C ASP A 275 -22.27 -30.52 7.29
N GLY A 276 -22.79 -30.50 6.06
CA GLY A 276 -22.70 -31.62 5.11
C GLY A 276 -23.42 -32.92 5.52
N LEU A 277 -23.82 -33.07 6.78
CA LEU A 277 -24.50 -34.24 7.32
C LEU A 277 -25.98 -34.29 6.90
N ILE A 278 -26.52 -35.50 6.80
CA ILE A 278 -27.94 -35.72 6.50
C ILE A 278 -28.73 -35.60 7.80
N PHE A 279 -29.30 -34.41 8.04
CA PHE A 279 -30.29 -34.21 9.09
C PHE A 279 -31.61 -34.87 8.70
N ILE A 280 -32.12 -35.72 9.60
CA ILE A 280 -33.47 -36.27 9.52
C ILE A 280 -34.30 -35.55 10.57
N THR A 281 -35.46 -35.03 10.18
CA THR A 281 -36.39 -34.43 11.15
C THR A 281 -37.12 -35.52 11.91
N TYR A 282 -36.85 -35.59 13.20
CA TYR A 282 -37.50 -36.48 14.15
C TYR A 282 -38.49 -35.68 14.99
N TYR A 283 -39.72 -36.15 14.99
CA TYR A 283 -40.84 -35.59 15.74
C TYR A 283 -40.99 -36.41 17.02
N ALA A 284 -41.44 -35.80 18.12
CA ALA A 284 -41.80 -36.55 19.32
C ALA A 284 -42.82 -37.67 18.98
N ASP A 285 -42.71 -38.81 19.67
CA ASP A 285 -43.65 -39.95 19.65
C ASP A 285 -43.82 -40.41 21.11
N LEU A 286 -44.58 -39.64 21.88
CA LEU A 286 -44.63 -39.71 23.34
C LEU A 286 -45.37 -40.96 23.86
N ASP A 287 -46.32 -41.51 23.09
CA ASP A 287 -47.04 -42.74 23.43
C ASP A 287 -46.55 -44.03 22.74
N ASN A 288 -45.72 -43.90 21.69
CA ASN A 288 -45.03 -44.97 20.96
C ASN A 288 -45.92 -45.78 20.00
N ASP A 289 -46.84 -45.12 19.29
CA ASP A 289 -47.66 -45.74 18.23
C ASP A 289 -46.99 -45.80 16.83
N SER A 290 -45.90 -45.03 16.64
CA SER A 290 -45.09 -44.84 15.43
C SER A 290 -45.48 -43.71 14.48
N TYR A 291 -46.56 -42.95 14.74
CA TYR A 291 -46.67 -41.57 14.26
C TYR A 291 -45.99 -40.63 15.27
N GLY A 292 -45.96 -39.33 14.98
CA GLY A 292 -45.42 -38.34 15.89
C GLY A 292 -46.11 -37.00 15.75
N ASP A 293 -46.02 -36.19 16.81
CA ASP A 293 -46.74 -34.93 17.01
C ASP A 293 -46.72 -34.01 15.77
N LEU A 294 -47.91 -33.85 15.17
CA LEU A 294 -48.21 -32.94 14.05
C LEU A 294 -47.98 -31.46 14.40
N SER A 295 -47.94 -31.13 15.70
CA SER A 295 -47.62 -29.80 16.22
C SER A 295 -46.14 -29.62 16.61
N ASP A 296 -45.37 -30.70 16.73
CA ASP A 296 -43.91 -30.62 16.80
C ASP A 296 -43.38 -30.15 15.44
N ILE A 297 -42.58 -29.09 15.47
CA ILE A 297 -41.83 -28.62 14.29
C ILE A 297 -40.75 -29.62 13.87
N GLY A 298 -40.41 -30.55 14.77
CA GLY A 298 -39.49 -31.63 14.59
C GLY A 298 -38.06 -31.20 14.86
N ASN A 299 -37.33 -32.02 15.62
CA ASN A 299 -35.91 -31.84 15.83
C ASN A 299 -35.18 -32.45 14.64
N SER A 300 -34.66 -31.60 13.75
CA SER A 300 -33.74 -32.03 12.70
C SER A 300 -32.41 -32.44 13.33
N LEU A 301 -32.08 -33.73 13.25
CA LEU A 301 -30.93 -34.33 13.90
C LEU A 301 -30.14 -35.17 12.90
N CYS A 302 -28.83 -35.01 12.90
CA CYS A 302 -27.88 -35.84 12.14
C CYS A 302 -27.66 -37.25 12.76
N ASN A 303 -28.31 -37.54 13.90
CA ASN A 303 -28.30 -38.83 14.59
C ASN A 303 -29.72 -39.20 15.05
N ASN A 304 -30.08 -40.49 14.97
CA ASN A 304 -31.38 -40.97 15.46
C ASN A 304 -31.47 -40.87 17.00
N PRO A 305 -32.42 -40.11 17.57
CA PRO A 305 -32.55 -39.91 19.02
C PRO A 305 -33.01 -41.16 19.79
N GLY A 306 -33.57 -42.16 19.11
CA GLY A 306 -33.99 -43.44 19.69
C GLY A 306 -35.49 -43.56 19.89
N VAL A 307 -35.89 -44.29 20.94
CA VAL A 307 -37.31 -44.51 21.28
C VAL A 307 -37.95 -43.23 21.83
N GLY A 308 -39.23 -43.00 21.49
CA GLY A 308 -39.93 -41.76 21.80
C GLY A 308 -39.90 -40.70 20.68
N PHE A 309 -39.52 -41.09 19.46
CA PHE A 309 -39.51 -40.22 18.28
C PHE A 309 -39.90 -40.98 16.99
N SER A 310 -40.65 -40.31 16.10
CA SER A 310 -41.01 -40.80 14.76
C SER A 310 -40.48 -39.89 13.64
N ILE A 311 -40.56 -40.38 12.40
CA ILE A 311 -40.27 -39.62 11.16
C ILE A 311 -41.55 -39.23 10.39
N ILE A 312 -42.74 -39.46 10.97
CA ILE A 312 -44.04 -39.25 10.32
C ILE A 312 -44.90 -38.32 11.20
N ASN A 313 -44.85 -37.02 10.92
CA ASN A 313 -45.44 -35.94 11.73
C ASN A 313 -46.95 -35.76 11.52
N THR A 314 -47.71 -36.83 11.66
CA THR A 314 -49.14 -36.84 11.35
C THR A 314 -50.02 -37.21 12.53
N ASP A 315 -49.46 -37.33 13.73
CA ASP A 315 -50.25 -37.58 14.94
C ASP A 315 -50.86 -36.30 15.49
N CYS A 316 -52.19 -36.23 15.58
CA CYS A 316 -52.90 -35.06 16.09
C CYS A 316 -53.14 -35.08 17.61
N ASN A 317 -52.70 -36.12 18.33
CA ASN A 317 -52.66 -36.19 19.80
C ASN A 317 -51.65 -37.25 20.33
N ASP A 318 -50.37 -36.91 20.22
CA ASP A 318 -49.16 -37.69 20.61
C ASP A 318 -49.12 -38.25 22.06
N GLU A 319 -50.07 -37.87 22.92
CA GLU A 319 -50.27 -38.45 24.26
C GLU A 319 -51.24 -39.66 24.27
N ASN A 320 -51.87 -40.04 23.14
CA ASN A 320 -52.90 -41.08 23.08
C ASN A 320 -53.07 -41.81 21.72
N PHE A 321 -52.33 -42.92 21.56
CA PHE A 321 -52.26 -43.98 20.51
C PHE A 321 -53.55 -44.48 19.83
N ALA A 322 -54.71 -43.97 20.24
CA ALA A 322 -56.02 -44.22 19.66
C ALA A 322 -56.49 -43.07 18.74
N ILE A 323 -55.74 -41.97 18.66
CA ILE A 323 -55.99 -40.80 17.81
C ILE A 323 -54.79 -40.65 16.87
N ASN A 324 -54.90 -41.13 15.64
CA ASN A 324 -53.82 -41.10 14.63
C ASN A 324 -54.43 -41.34 13.23
N PRO A 325 -53.68 -41.12 12.12
CA PRO A 325 -54.20 -41.27 10.75
C PRO A 325 -54.72 -42.65 10.33
N ALA A 326 -54.60 -43.68 11.18
CA ALA A 326 -55.11 -45.02 10.95
C ALA A 326 -56.33 -45.39 11.84
N ALA A 327 -56.83 -44.46 12.66
CA ALA A 327 -57.96 -44.65 13.56
C ALA A 327 -59.35 -44.45 12.89
N PHE A 328 -60.42 -44.36 13.69
CA PHE A 328 -61.81 -44.23 13.23
C PHE A 328 -62.64 -43.31 14.15
N GLU A 329 -63.37 -42.36 13.56
CA GLU A 329 -64.17 -41.35 14.26
C GLU A 329 -65.21 -41.88 15.28
N SER A 330 -65.23 -41.21 16.44
CA SER A 330 -66.24 -41.30 17.48
C SER A 330 -66.90 -39.93 17.70
N CYS A 331 -68.19 -39.86 18.08
CA CYS A 331 -68.85 -38.58 18.45
C CYS A 331 -68.31 -38.07 19.81
N ASN A 332 -67.13 -37.47 19.79
CA ASN A 332 -66.33 -37.02 20.92
C ASN A 332 -65.79 -35.58 20.75
N GLY A 333 -65.89 -34.98 19.56
CA GLY A 333 -65.35 -33.66 19.23
C GLY A 333 -63.86 -33.63 18.88
N ILE A 334 -63.26 -34.79 18.63
CA ILE A 334 -61.86 -35.00 18.24
C ILE A 334 -61.84 -35.55 16.81
N ASP A 335 -60.85 -35.13 16.04
CA ASP A 335 -60.51 -35.73 14.73
C ASP A 335 -59.69 -36.99 15.01
N ASP A 336 -60.35 -38.07 15.46
CA ASP A 336 -59.68 -39.31 15.87
C ASP A 336 -58.74 -39.83 14.76
N ASN A 337 -59.10 -39.62 13.48
CA ASN A 337 -58.30 -40.02 12.31
C ASN A 337 -57.44 -38.90 11.66
N CYS A 338 -57.28 -37.75 12.32
CA CYS A 338 -56.41 -36.63 11.91
C CYS A 338 -56.59 -36.16 10.44
N ASN A 339 -57.82 -36.21 9.89
CA ASN A 339 -58.08 -35.90 8.48
C ASN A 339 -58.39 -34.43 8.18
N GLY A 340 -58.48 -33.60 9.22
CA GLY A 340 -58.86 -32.19 9.20
C GLY A 340 -60.34 -31.94 9.54
N THR A 341 -61.14 -32.97 9.84
CA THR A 341 -62.56 -32.85 10.20
C THR A 341 -63.00 -33.81 11.30
N ALA A 342 -63.03 -33.31 12.55
CA ALA A 342 -63.60 -34.02 13.70
C ALA A 342 -65.09 -34.37 13.57
N ASP A 343 -65.48 -35.51 14.16
CA ASP A 343 -66.82 -36.09 14.15
C ASP A 343 -67.39 -36.35 12.71
N ASP A 344 -66.52 -36.58 11.73
CA ASP A 344 -66.89 -36.73 10.32
C ASP A 344 -67.81 -37.95 10.08
N GLY A 345 -68.94 -37.71 9.40
CA GLY A 345 -70.02 -38.70 9.19
C GLY A 345 -71.16 -38.70 10.23
N LEU A 346 -71.18 -37.79 11.22
CA LEU A 346 -72.16 -37.76 12.33
C LEU A 346 -73.27 -36.66 12.17
N ILE A 347 -74.08 -36.38 13.21
CA ILE A 347 -75.37 -35.61 13.12
C ILE A 347 -75.61 -34.69 14.35
N PHE A 348 -76.03 -33.41 14.19
CA PHE A 348 -75.91 -32.32 15.21
C PHE A 348 -77.20 -31.47 15.53
N ILE A 349 -77.29 -30.79 16.71
CA ILE A 349 -78.44 -29.98 17.27
C ILE A 349 -78.00 -28.76 18.18
N THR A 350 -78.67 -27.58 18.14
CA THR A 350 -78.22 -26.27 18.73
C THR A 350 -78.66 -25.85 20.17
N TYR A 351 -77.75 -25.27 20.98
CA TYR A 351 -77.92 -24.76 22.38
C TYR A 351 -77.09 -23.46 22.68
N TYR A 352 -77.40 -22.65 23.71
CA TYR A 352 -76.71 -21.37 24.04
C TYR A 352 -75.90 -21.46 25.36
N ALA A 353 -74.84 -20.66 25.51
CA ALA A 353 -74.03 -20.59 26.73
C ALA A 353 -74.74 -19.85 27.87
N ASP A 354 -74.35 -20.11 29.12
CA ASP A 354 -74.99 -19.64 30.38
C ASP A 354 -73.86 -19.40 31.41
N LEU A 355 -73.07 -18.34 31.23
CA LEU A 355 -71.65 -18.39 31.60
C LEU A 355 -71.37 -18.17 33.09
N ASP A 356 -72.19 -17.36 33.80
CA ASP A 356 -72.21 -17.34 35.28
C ASP A 356 -73.16 -18.42 35.87
N ASN A 357 -73.87 -19.15 35.01
CA ASN A 357 -74.85 -20.21 35.30
C ASN A 357 -76.12 -19.73 36.06
N ASP A 358 -76.53 -18.46 35.93
CA ASP A 358 -77.78 -17.96 36.51
C ASP A 358 -79.05 -18.24 35.66
N SER A 359 -78.91 -18.89 34.50
CA SER A 359 -79.88 -19.12 33.40
C SER A 359 -79.93 -18.06 32.30
N PHE A 360 -79.09 -17.03 32.37
CA PHE A 360 -78.83 -16.05 31.31
C PHE A 360 -77.37 -16.14 30.83
N GLY A 361 -77.15 -16.40 29.54
CA GLY A 361 -75.82 -16.27 28.92
C GLY A 361 -75.43 -14.83 28.56
N ASP A 362 -74.46 -14.71 27.67
CA ASP A 362 -74.00 -13.45 27.09
C ASP A 362 -75.12 -12.73 26.32
N LEU A 363 -75.32 -11.41 26.50
CA LEU A 363 -76.26 -10.64 25.67
C LEU A 363 -75.96 -10.69 24.15
N SER A 364 -74.80 -11.25 23.77
CA SER A 364 -74.33 -11.42 22.39
C SER A 364 -74.26 -12.87 21.85
N ASP A 365 -74.50 -13.92 22.65
CA ASP A 365 -74.42 -15.32 22.17
C ASP A 365 -75.45 -15.67 21.06
N ILE A 366 -75.05 -16.60 20.19
CA ILE A 366 -75.71 -17.04 18.96
C ILE A 366 -76.03 -18.55 18.90
N GLY A 367 -75.43 -19.37 19.78
CA GLY A 367 -75.77 -20.79 19.98
C GLY A 367 -75.05 -21.82 19.08
N ASN A 368 -74.71 -22.96 19.69
CA ASN A 368 -73.77 -24.00 19.22
C ASN A 368 -74.46 -25.34 18.92
N SER A 369 -74.17 -25.97 17.78
CA SER A 369 -74.72 -27.28 17.37
C SER A 369 -73.84 -28.46 17.77
N LEU A 370 -74.43 -29.55 18.29
CA LEU A 370 -73.74 -30.67 18.98
C LEU A 370 -74.29 -32.05 18.57
N CYS A 371 -73.45 -33.09 18.44
CA CYS A 371 -73.90 -34.46 18.13
C CYS A 371 -74.50 -35.23 19.32
N ASN A 372 -74.34 -34.71 20.53
CA ASN A 372 -74.94 -35.20 21.79
C ASN A 372 -75.70 -34.07 22.53
N ASP A 373 -76.59 -34.43 23.45
CA ASP A 373 -77.34 -33.48 24.31
C ASP A 373 -76.45 -33.02 25.50
N PRO A 374 -76.10 -31.72 25.63
CA PRO A 374 -75.09 -31.23 26.59
C PRO A 374 -75.56 -31.16 28.04
N GLY A 375 -76.88 -31.14 28.30
CA GLY A 375 -77.43 -31.07 29.64
C GLY A 375 -77.55 -29.66 30.23
N VAL A 376 -77.15 -29.48 31.49
CA VAL A 376 -77.33 -28.24 32.27
C VAL A 376 -76.07 -27.37 32.28
N GLY A 377 -76.24 -26.05 32.41
CA GLY A 377 -75.17 -25.05 32.18
C GLY A 377 -75.07 -24.59 30.72
N PHE A 378 -76.00 -25.07 29.88
CA PHE A 378 -76.31 -24.49 28.57
C PHE A 378 -77.78 -24.09 28.58
N SER A 379 -78.02 -22.79 28.41
CA SER A 379 -79.36 -22.22 28.30
C SER A 379 -79.82 -22.27 26.83
N ILE A 380 -80.92 -21.58 26.53
CA ILE A 380 -81.32 -21.21 25.16
C ILE A 380 -81.67 -19.70 25.12
N ASN A 381 -80.95 -18.89 25.91
CA ASN A 381 -81.29 -17.52 26.31
C ASN A 381 -80.07 -16.77 26.89
N ASN A 382 -79.96 -15.47 26.64
CA ASN A 382 -78.66 -14.77 26.60
C ASN A 382 -78.79 -13.24 26.91
N THR A 383 -78.28 -12.69 28.04
CA THR A 383 -78.49 -11.27 28.46
C THR A 383 -77.43 -10.42 29.25
N ASP A 384 -76.24 -10.84 29.73
CA ASP A 384 -75.35 -9.95 30.56
C ASP A 384 -74.39 -8.98 29.77
N CYS A 385 -73.81 -7.97 30.46
CA CYS A 385 -72.90 -6.94 29.92
C CYS A 385 -71.39 -7.18 30.09
N ASN A 386 -70.96 -8.12 30.96
CA ASN A 386 -69.69 -8.83 30.80
C ASN A 386 -69.86 -10.22 31.41
N ASP A 387 -70.62 -11.04 30.69
CA ASP A 387 -70.86 -12.46 30.94
C ASP A 387 -69.56 -13.22 31.28
N GLY A 388 -68.45 -12.83 30.64
CA GLY A 388 -67.13 -13.42 30.82
C GLY A 388 -66.37 -13.07 32.11
N ASN A 389 -66.82 -12.14 32.96
CA ASN A 389 -66.05 -11.70 34.13
C ASN A 389 -66.57 -12.23 35.49
N PRO A 390 -67.88 -12.50 35.65
CA PRO A 390 -68.55 -12.37 36.96
C PRO A 390 -68.19 -11.17 37.86
N LEU A 391 -67.46 -10.16 37.35
CA LEU A 391 -66.85 -9.04 38.08
C LEU A 391 -66.66 -7.72 37.25
N ILE A 392 -67.22 -7.56 36.05
CA ILE A 392 -67.50 -6.23 35.42
C ILE A 392 -69.01 -5.96 35.34
N ASN A 393 -69.79 -7.04 35.33
CA ASN A 393 -70.74 -7.15 36.42
C ASN A 393 -70.01 -7.09 37.82
N ILE A 394 -69.49 -5.91 38.24
CA ILE A 394 -69.36 -5.36 39.62
C ILE A 394 -68.03 -5.18 40.45
N ALA A 395 -66.79 -5.64 40.12
CA ALA A 395 -65.76 -5.83 41.20
C ALA A 395 -64.18 -5.80 40.99
N ALA A 396 -63.56 -5.48 39.85
CA ALA A 396 -62.07 -5.45 39.68
C ALA A 396 -61.30 -4.14 40.14
N ILE A 397 -60.02 -3.91 39.74
CA ILE A 397 -59.09 -2.86 40.27
C ILE A 397 -58.09 -2.30 39.19
N GLU A 398 -57.46 -1.13 39.44
CA GLU A 398 -56.88 -0.13 38.49
C GLU A 398 -55.35 -0.04 38.22
N SER A 399 -54.95 0.89 37.32
CA SER A 399 -53.57 1.31 36.96
C SER A 399 -53.44 2.83 36.67
N CYS A 400 -52.25 3.32 36.29
CA CYS A 400 -51.97 4.74 35.97
C CYS A 400 -51.85 4.97 34.45
N ASN A 401 -53.01 5.07 33.78
CA ASN A 401 -53.21 5.09 32.33
C ASN A 401 -54.52 5.77 31.83
N GLY A 402 -55.61 5.78 32.61
CA GLY A 402 -56.82 6.60 32.40
C GLY A 402 -58.18 5.89 32.25
N ILE A 403 -58.34 4.62 32.68
CA ILE A 403 -59.53 3.77 32.39
C ILE A 403 -60.28 3.32 33.68
N ASP A 404 -61.27 2.42 33.61
CA ASP A 404 -62.04 1.89 34.73
C ASP A 404 -62.36 0.39 34.49
N ASP A 405 -61.55 -0.49 35.07
CA ASP A 405 -61.49 -1.92 34.70
C ASP A 405 -62.49 -2.80 35.47
N ASN A 406 -63.44 -2.18 36.18
CA ASN A 406 -64.43 -2.85 37.04
C ASN A 406 -65.88 -2.37 36.85
N CYS A 407 -66.10 -1.38 35.97
CA CYS A 407 -67.37 -0.68 35.79
C CYS A 407 -67.93 -0.02 37.08
N ASN A 408 -67.07 0.71 37.81
CA ASN A 408 -67.46 1.57 38.93
C ASN A 408 -67.20 3.07 38.68
N GLY A 409 -66.07 3.45 38.07
CA GLY A 409 -65.96 4.66 37.23
C GLY A 409 -64.66 5.50 37.21
N THR A 410 -63.46 5.06 37.65
CA THR A 410 -62.29 5.98 37.86
C THR A 410 -60.87 5.37 37.82
N ALA A 411 -59.85 6.18 37.47
CA ALA A 411 -58.43 5.80 37.21
C ALA A 411 -57.33 6.56 38.02
N ASP A 412 -56.08 6.04 37.97
CA ASP A 412 -54.77 6.76 37.95
C ASP A 412 -53.93 7.14 39.21
N ASP A 413 -54.02 6.49 40.37
CA ASP A 413 -53.44 7.04 41.63
C ASP A 413 -51.88 6.94 41.93
N GLY A 414 -51.04 7.85 41.36
CA GLY A 414 -49.97 8.64 42.08
C GLY A 414 -48.44 8.66 41.66
N LEU A 415 -47.75 9.86 41.56
CA LEU A 415 -46.28 10.08 41.24
C LEU A 415 -45.55 11.36 41.87
N ILE A 416 -44.26 11.69 41.53
CA ILE A 416 -43.25 12.53 42.29
C ILE A 416 -42.35 13.54 41.43
N PHE A 417 -41.68 14.58 41.98
CA PHE A 417 -41.01 15.77 41.30
C PHE A 417 -39.74 16.43 42.00
N THR A 418 -38.91 17.30 41.35
CA THR A 418 -37.64 18.03 41.82
C THR A 418 -37.19 19.29 40.95
N ALA A 419 -36.27 20.21 41.38
CA ALA A 419 -36.16 21.67 40.92
C ALA A 419 -34.76 22.38 40.68
N TYR A 420 -34.74 23.63 40.11
CA TYR A 420 -33.58 24.48 39.60
C TYR A 420 -33.74 26.06 39.74
N TYR A 421 -32.71 26.92 39.48
CA TYR A 421 -32.68 28.44 39.59
C TYR A 421 -32.02 29.21 38.41
N THR A 422 -32.17 30.55 38.30
CA THR A 422 -31.76 31.43 37.15
C THR A 422 -30.39 32.15 37.31
N ASP A 423 -29.75 32.55 36.20
CA ASP A 423 -28.46 33.31 36.07
C ASP A 423 -28.57 34.30 34.89
N LEU A 424 -28.21 35.59 35.06
CA LEU A 424 -28.55 36.65 34.10
C LEU A 424 -27.37 37.26 33.31
N ASP A 425 -26.23 37.56 33.96
CA ASP A 425 -25.07 38.18 33.30
C ASP A 425 -23.94 37.18 32.93
N ASN A 426 -24.08 35.91 33.35
CA ASN A 426 -23.27 34.76 32.98
C ASN A 426 -21.86 34.73 33.59
N ASP A 427 -21.64 35.37 34.75
CA ASP A 427 -20.41 35.16 35.55
C ASP A 427 -20.35 33.79 36.27
N SER A 428 -21.45 33.02 36.23
CA SER A 428 -21.71 31.70 36.83
C SER A 428 -22.25 31.69 38.27
N PHE A 429 -22.52 32.85 38.87
CA PHE A 429 -23.28 32.98 40.12
C PHE A 429 -24.68 33.55 39.83
N GLY A 430 -25.74 32.78 40.11
CA GLY A 430 -27.11 33.24 39.85
C GLY A 430 -27.68 34.18 40.91
N ASP A 431 -28.80 34.83 40.57
CA ASP A 431 -29.54 35.77 41.44
C ASP A 431 -29.82 35.17 42.82
N LEU A 432 -29.24 35.80 43.85
CA LEU A 432 -29.40 35.52 45.28
C LEU A 432 -30.88 35.59 45.76
N SER A 433 -31.84 36.01 44.91
CA SER A 433 -33.26 36.17 45.21
C SER A 433 -34.25 35.22 44.50
N ASP A 434 -33.81 34.30 43.62
CA ASP A 434 -34.68 33.31 42.94
C ASP A 434 -35.09 32.10 43.82
N ILE A 435 -36.17 31.39 43.44
CA ILE A 435 -36.87 30.37 44.26
C ILE A 435 -37.26 29.05 43.55
N GLY A 436 -37.20 28.96 42.21
CA GLY A 436 -37.22 27.68 41.46
C GLY A 436 -38.55 26.90 41.29
N ASN A 437 -38.54 25.88 40.41
CA ASN A 437 -39.72 25.08 39.97
C ASN A 437 -39.48 23.57 39.96
N SER A 438 -40.46 22.75 40.40
CA SER A 438 -40.35 21.27 40.45
C SER A 438 -41.00 20.51 39.28
N LEU A 439 -40.29 19.54 38.70
CA LEU A 439 -40.70 18.68 37.58
C LEU A 439 -40.29 17.21 37.81
N CYS A 440 -40.82 16.27 37.02
CA CYS A 440 -40.36 14.87 37.02
C CYS A 440 -39.24 14.58 36.00
N ASN A 441 -38.80 15.60 35.24
CA ASN A 441 -37.72 15.56 34.23
C ASN A 441 -36.98 16.94 34.18
N ASP A 442 -35.79 17.02 33.57
CA ASP A 442 -34.81 18.16 33.59
C ASP A 442 -35.04 19.26 32.48
N PRO A 443 -34.81 20.57 32.73
CA PRO A 443 -35.12 21.67 31.78
C PRO A 443 -33.97 22.36 30.97
N GLY A 444 -32.69 22.36 31.36
CA GLY A 444 -31.57 22.91 30.53
C GLY A 444 -31.02 24.35 30.75
N PHE A 445 -30.39 24.93 29.72
CA PHE A 445 -29.45 26.08 29.75
C PHE A 445 -30.07 27.45 30.13
N GLY A 446 -29.29 28.33 30.76
CA GLY A 446 -29.74 29.64 31.28
C GLY A 446 -30.15 29.62 32.76
N PHE A 447 -29.74 28.57 33.47
CA PHE A 447 -30.12 28.28 34.85
C PHE A 447 -28.89 27.76 35.61
N SER A 448 -28.65 28.27 36.82
CA SER A 448 -27.56 27.89 37.71
C SER A 448 -28.07 27.12 38.94
N THR A 449 -27.17 26.41 39.62
CA THR A 449 -27.47 25.69 40.88
C THR A 449 -26.88 26.40 42.12
N ASN A 450 -26.34 27.61 41.96
CA ASN A 450 -25.65 28.37 43.00
C ASN A 450 -26.05 29.85 42.90
N ASN A 451 -26.55 30.43 44.00
CA ASN A 451 -27.25 31.73 44.00
C ASN A 451 -26.54 32.76 44.91
N ALA A 452 -25.39 33.29 44.47
CA ALA A 452 -24.45 33.96 45.39
C ALA A 452 -23.96 35.36 44.97
N ASP A 453 -24.42 35.92 43.84
CA ASP A 453 -23.99 37.26 43.44
C ASP A 453 -24.68 38.36 44.28
N CYS A 454 -23.94 39.44 44.55
CA CYS A 454 -24.47 40.66 45.15
C CYS A 454 -24.94 41.70 44.12
N ASN A 455 -24.66 41.52 42.81
CA ASN A 455 -25.13 42.41 41.74
C ASN A 455 -25.19 41.75 40.34
N ASP A 456 -26.16 40.82 40.13
CA ASP A 456 -26.47 39.92 38.97
C ASP A 456 -26.70 40.60 37.59
N GLY A 457 -26.13 41.79 37.38
CA GLY A 457 -26.09 42.53 36.13
C GLY A 457 -24.82 43.36 35.95
N ASN A 458 -23.75 43.09 36.73
CA ASN A 458 -22.45 43.74 36.59
C ASN A 458 -21.29 42.89 37.15
N ILE A 459 -20.85 41.90 36.36
CA ILE A 459 -19.62 41.08 36.38
C ILE A 459 -18.30 41.68 36.97
N ALA A 460 -18.24 43.00 37.22
CA ALA A 460 -17.13 43.67 37.88
C ALA A 460 -17.29 43.78 39.42
N ILE A 461 -18.47 43.49 39.98
CA ILE A 461 -18.77 43.55 41.43
C ILE A 461 -19.35 42.20 41.84
N ASN A 462 -18.45 41.26 42.17
CA ASN A 462 -18.78 39.92 42.63
C ASN A 462 -17.79 39.51 43.76
N PRO A 463 -17.94 38.35 44.43
CA PRO A 463 -17.10 37.92 45.55
C PRO A 463 -15.59 37.70 45.28
N THR A 464 -15.04 38.14 44.14
CA THR A 464 -13.64 37.95 43.75
C THR A 464 -12.89 39.21 43.28
N ALA A 465 -13.53 40.39 43.35
CA ALA A 465 -12.94 41.67 42.91
C ALA A 465 -11.86 42.24 43.86
N ILE A 466 -11.28 43.41 43.52
CA ILE A 466 -10.21 44.08 44.29
C ILE A 466 -10.53 45.56 44.48
N GLU A 467 -10.43 46.02 45.73
CA GLU A 467 -10.70 47.38 46.19
C GLU A 467 -9.92 48.49 45.46
N SER A 468 -10.59 49.61 45.20
CA SER A 468 -10.01 50.85 44.68
C SER A 468 -10.43 52.04 45.54
N CYS A 469 -9.58 53.07 45.69
CA CYS A 469 -9.81 54.23 46.58
C CYS A 469 -11.00 55.11 46.13
N ASN A 470 -12.22 54.65 46.39
CA ASN A 470 -13.47 55.15 45.81
C ASN A 470 -14.65 55.17 46.81
N GLY A 471 -14.56 54.46 47.94
CA GLY A 471 -15.61 54.38 48.98
C GLY A 471 -16.71 53.32 48.75
N ILE A 472 -16.48 52.33 47.90
CA ILE A 472 -17.37 51.20 47.56
C ILE A 472 -16.68 49.89 47.96
N ASP A 473 -17.46 48.94 48.47
CA ASP A 473 -17.04 47.56 48.74
C ASP A 473 -17.20 46.77 47.43
N ASP A 474 -16.14 46.75 46.62
CA ASP A 474 -16.18 46.27 45.24
C ASP A 474 -16.24 44.73 45.17
N ASN A 475 -15.91 44.03 46.27
CA ASN A 475 -15.81 42.57 46.35
C ASN A 475 -16.87 41.88 47.27
N CYS A 476 -17.96 42.58 47.59
CA CYS A 476 -19.09 42.08 48.38
C CYS A 476 -18.74 41.56 49.80
N ASN A 477 -17.63 42.00 50.44
CA ASN A 477 -17.19 41.43 51.75
C ASN A 477 -17.76 42.15 52.99
N GLY A 478 -18.18 43.41 52.84
CA GLY A 478 -18.74 44.25 53.91
C GLY A 478 -17.91 45.47 54.32
N THR A 479 -16.72 45.71 53.73
CA THR A 479 -15.86 46.88 54.02
C THR A 479 -15.13 47.41 52.79
N ALA A 480 -14.99 48.74 52.71
CA ALA A 480 -14.42 49.47 51.56
C ALA A 480 -13.05 50.14 51.85
N ASP A 481 -12.25 50.34 50.80
CA ASP A 481 -10.99 51.13 50.74
C ASP A 481 -9.77 50.58 51.55
N ASP A 482 -9.72 49.31 51.98
CA ASP A 482 -8.63 48.83 52.85
C ASP A 482 -7.34 48.39 52.12
N GLY A 483 -6.26 49.19 52.24
CA GLY A 483 -4.91 48.76 51.79
C GLY A 483 -3.82 49.81 51.49
N LEU A 484 -4.01 51.12 51.76
CA LEU A 484 -3.26 52.21 51.10
C LEU A 484 -2.29 53.02 52.02
N ILE A 485 -1.48 53.93 51.42
CA ILE A 485 -0.30 54.61 52.01
C ILE A 485 -0.44 56.16 52.04
N PHE A 486 0.30 56.87 52.91
CA PHE A 486 0.24 58.34 53.14
C PHE A 486 1.65 59.01 53.19
N ILE A 487 1.76 60.29 52.79
CA ILE A 487 3.00 61.12 52.64
C ILE A 487 2.82 62.54 53.23
N THR A 488 3.90 63.23 53.65
CA THR A 488 3.92 64.57 54.30
C THR A 488 4.51 65.69 53.42
N TYR A 489 3.98 66.92 53.53
CA TYR A 489 4.37 68.13 52.74
C TYR A 489 4.46 69.41 53.60
N TYR A 490 5.31 70.37 53.21
CA TYR A 490 5.59 71.70 53.82
C TYR A 490 5.20 72.86 52.89
N ALA A 491 5.01 74.08 53.40
CA ALA A 491 4.69 75.25 52.57
C ALA A 491 5.88 75.79 51.75
N ASP A 492 5.61 76.29 50.54
CA ASP A 492 6.53 76.93 49.59
C ASP A 492 5.84 78.20 49.02
N LEU A 493 6.40 79.39 49.28
CA LEU A 493 5.71 80.66 49.07
C LEU A 493 6.02 81.34 47.72
N ASP A 494 7.24 81.17 47.21
CA ASP A 494 7.65 81.75 45.91
C ASP A 494 7.73 80.74 44.74
N ASN A 495 7.62 79.44 45.05
CA ASN A 495 7.50 78.30 44.13
C ASN A 495 8.83 77.91 43.46
N ASP A 496 9.95 78.03 44.18
CA ASP A 496 11.27 77.53 43.74
C ASP A 496 11.53 76.04 44.04
N SER A 497 10.60 75.37 44.75
CA SER A 497 10.65 73.98 45.24
C SER A 497 11.42 73.75 46.56
N PHE A 498 11.87 74.78 47.25
CA PHE A 498 12.45 74.72 48.60
C PHE A 498 11.56 75.46 49.59
N GLY A 499 10.80 74.71 50.41
CA GLY A 499 9.88 75.30 51.38
C GLY A 499 10.56 76.00 52.56
N ASP A 500 9.78 76.81 53.28
CA ASP A 500 10.19 77.57 54.46
C ASP A 500 10.89 76.67 55.50
N LEU A 501 12.15 77.00 55.80
CA LEU A 501 13.01 76.38 56.80
C LEU A 501 12.41 76.41 58.24
N SER A 502 11.27 77.07 58.44
CA SER A 502 10.53 77.17 59.71
C SER A 502 9.15 76.49 59.76
N ASP A 503 8.66 75.86 58.68
CA ASP A 503 7.38 75.11 58.66
C ASP A 503 7.49 73.66 59.21
N ILE A 504 6.34 73.04 59.53
CA ILE A 504 6.20 71.73 60.20
C ILE A 504 5.25 70.71 59.51
N GLY A 505 4.50 71.11 58.47
CA GLY A 505 3.87 70.20 57.49
C GLY A 505 2.60 69.40 57.86
N ASN A 506 1.99 68.75 56.85
CA ASN A 506 0.74 67.95 56.92
C ASN A 506 0.81 66.67 56.06
N SER A 507 0.01 65.62 56.36
CA SER A 507 0.08 64.31 55.68
C SER A 507 -1.23 63.83 55.02
N LEU A 508 -1.13 63.24 53.82
CA LEU A 508 -2.24 62.84 52.92
C LEU A 508 -1.92 61.55 52.12
N CYS A 509 -2.94 60.84 51.62
CA CYS A 509 -2.77 59.68 50.72
C CYS A 509 -2.71 60.04 49.22
N ASN A 510 -3.23 61.21 48.85
CA ASN A 510 -3.11 61.81 47.52
C ASN A 510 -2.38 63.16 47.62
N ASP A 511 -1.68 63.56 46.57
CA ASP A 511 -0.89 64.79 46.47
C ASP A 511 -1.77 66.07 46.60
N PRO A 512 -1.44 67.03 47.50
CA PRO A 512 -2.16 68.31 47.62
C PRO A 512 -1.86 69.32 46.49
N GLY A 513 -0.75 69.19 45.76
CA GLY A 513 -0.36 70.06 44.65
C GLY A 513 0.27 71.42 45.03
N PHE A 514 0.16 72.37 44.10
CA PHE A 514 0.93 73.63 44.02
C PHE A 514 0.96 74.47 45.32
N GLY A 515 2.13 75.03 45.65
CA GLY A 515 2.37 75.85 46.85
C GLY A 515 2.89 75.06 48.06
N PHE A 516 3.33 73.82 47.86
CA PHE A 516 3.91 72.97 48.90
C PHE A 516 5.13 72.20 48.35
N SER A 517 6.18 72.07 49.15
CA SER A 517 7.39 71.28 48.88
C SER A 517 7.58 70.15 49.92
N ILE A 518 8.40 69.16 49.59
CA ILE A 518 8.84 68.08 50.50
C ILE A 518 10.18 68.38 51.17
N ASN A 519 10.83 69.50 50.83
CA ASN A 519 12.13 69.92 51.34
C ASN A 519 12.00 71.31 52.01
N ASN A 520 12.63 71.52 53.16
CA ASN A 520 12.48 72.73 53.99
C ASN A 520 13.83 73.42 54.26
N THR A 521 14.53 73.83 53.21
CA THR A 521 15.94 74.29 53.32
C THR A 521 16.20 75.70 52.79
N ASP A 522 15.20 76.44 52.33
CA ASP A 522 15.44 77.78 51.79
C ASP A 522 15.84 78.82 52.87
N CYS A 523 16.72 79.74 52.48
CA CYS A 523 17.14 80.87 53.30
C CYS A 523 16.37 82.18 53.01
N ASN A 524 15.50 82.26 51.99
CA ASN A 524 14.76 83.48 51.63
C ASN A 524 13.44 83.25 50.84
N ASP A 525 12.48 82.53 51.43
CA ASP A 525 11.17 82.08 50.88
C ASP A 525 10.27 83.25 50.41
N GLY A 526 10.59 83.79 49.24
CA GLY A 526 10.18 85.13 48.79
C GLY A 526 11.10 85.75 47.72
N ASN A 527 12.22 85.09 47.37
CA ASN A 527 13.02 85.37 46.19
C ASN A 527 13.77 84.12 45.66
N ILE A 528 13.08 83.32 44.84
CA ILE A 528 13.45 82.28 43.83
C ILE A 528 14.84 82.29 43.17
N ALA A 529 15.65 83.34 43.37
CA ALA A 529 17.03 83.47 42.91
C ALA A 529 18.08 83.34 44.03
N ILE A 530 17.67 83.19 45.30
CA ILE A 530 18.57 83.02 46.46
C ILE A 530 18.07 81.83 47.29
N ASN A 531 18.61 80.65 47.00
CA ASN A 531 18.25 79.37 47.63
C ASN A 531 19.43 78.37 47.56
N PRO A 532 19.39 77.22 48.25
CA PRO A 532 20.49 76.24 48.27
C PRO A 532 20.87 75.60 46.92
N ALA A 533 20.15 75.88 45.84
CA ALA A 533 20.44 75.39 44.48
C ALA A 533 20.74 76.52 43.47
N ALA A 534 20.79 77.78 43.91
CA ALA A 534 21.23 78.90 43.09
C ALA A 534 22.73 78.78 42.75
N ILE A 535 23.18 79.53 41.74
CA ILE A 535 24.55 79.51 41.24
C ILE A 535 25.12 80.93 41.35
N GLU A 536 26.27 81.03 42.02
CA GLU A 536 27.02 82.28 42.22
C GLU A 536 27.20 83.05 40.91
N SER A 537 26.58 84.22 40.83
CA SER A 537 26.80 85.15 39.73
C SER A 537 27.85 86.17 40.14
N CYS A 538 28.81 86.50 39.25
CA CYS A 538 29.93 87.42 39.53
C CYS A 538 29.47 88.84 39.88
N ASN A 539 29.06 89.06 41.13
CA ASN A 539 28.22 90.16 41.59
C ASN A 539 28.50 90.59 43.05
N GLY A 540 29.07 89.71 43.88
CA GLY A 540 29.40 89.97 45.28
C GLY A 540 28.31 89.62 46.31
N ILE A 541 27.36 88.74 45.97
CA ILE A 541 26.33 88.17 46.85
C ILE A 541 26.57 86.66 46.99
N ASP A 542 26.26 86.11 48.17
CA ASP A 542 26.14 84.68 48.45
C ASP A 542 24.74 84.26 47.98
N ASP A 543 24.64 83.89 46.70
CA ASP A 543 23.36 83.57 46.04
C ASP A 543 22.88 82.18 46.48
N ASN A 544 23.79 81.25 46.77
CA ASN A 544 23.51 79.83 47.04
C ASN A 544 23.31 79.46 48.53
N CYS A 545 23.20 80.44 49.43
CA CYS A 545 23.08 80.27 50.89
C CYS A 545 24.24 79.50 51.58
N ASN A 546 25.42 79.32 50.97
CA ASN A 546 26.51 78.49 51.53
C ASN A 546 27.39 79.18 52.57
N GLY A 547 27.45 80.52 52.58
CA GLY A 547 28.28 81.32 53.47
C GLY A 547 29.47 82.05 52.81
N THR A 548 29.66 81.93 51.49
CA THR A 548 30.68 82.65 50.71
C THR A 548 30.14 83.15 49.36
N ALA A 549 30.59 84.35 48.96
CA ALA A 549 30.14 85.04 47.74
C ALA A 549 31.20 85.00 46.62
N ASP A 550 30.75 84.98 45.36
CA ASP A 550 31.55 84.85 44.12
C ASP A 550 32.41 83.55 44.07
N ASP A 551 32.01 82.52 44.81
CA ASP A 551 32.74 81.25 44.95
C ASP A 551 32.46 80.27 43.79
N GLY A 552 33.42 79.40 43.45
CA GLY A 552 33.34 78.47 42.32
C GLY A 552 33.55 79.04 40.90
N LEU A 553 33.71 80.35 40.71
CA LEU A 553 33.88 80.97 39.39
C LEU A 553 35.25 80.69 38.72
N ILE A 554 35.24 80.52 37.38
CA ILE A 554 36.42 80.16 36.57
C ILE A 554 37.10 81.40 35.98
N PHE A 555 38.44 81.37 35.91
CA PHE A 555 39.26 82.32 35.17
C PHE A 555 39.92 81.63 33.97
N THR A 556 39.65 82.13 32.76
CA THR A 556 40.08 81.55 31.48
C THR A 556 41.21 82.37 30.87
N THR A 557 42.16 81.72 30.18
CA THR A 557 43.26 82.39 29.46
C THR A 557 42.93 82.51 27.98
N TYR A 558 43.21 83.68 27.40
CA TYR A 558 42.90 84.03 26.02
C TYR A 558 44.18 84.45 25.26
N TYR A 559 44.36 83.94 24.06
CA TYR A 559 45.49 84.13 23.12
C TYR A 559 45.01 84.88 21.88
N ALA A 560 45.91 85.55 21.16
CA ALA A 560 45.55 86.22 19.91
C ALA A 560 45.15 85.23 18.79
N ASP A 561 44.08 85.58 18.07
CA ASP A 561 43.47 84.87 16.93
C ASP A 561 43.27 85.90 15.80
N LEU A 562 43.95 85.69 14.66
CA LEU A 562 44.06 86.69 13.59
C LEU A 562 43.02 86.51 12.47
N ASP A 563 42.63 85.28 12.13
CA ASP A 563 41.66 84.99 11.08
C ASP A 563 40.24 84.70 11.58
N ASN A 564 40.08 84.48 12.89
CA ASN A 564 38.84 84.37 13.67
C ASN A 564 38.13 83.00 13.52
N ASP A 565 38.89 81.90 13.45
CA ASP A 565 38.36 80.53 13.46
C ASP A 565 38.15 79.93 14.87
N GLY A 566 38.71 80.55 15.91
CA GLY A 566 38.60 80.11 17.31
C GLY A 566 39.84 79.38 17.85
N PHE A 567 40.90 79.22 17.06
CA PHE A 567 42.23 78.82 17.49
C PHE A 567 43.17 80.04 17.44
N GLY A 568 44.13 80.06 18.36
CA GLY A 568 45.08 81.15 18.51
C GLY A 568 46.50 80.74 18.16
N ASN A 569 47.32 81.73 17.84
CA ASN A 569 48.69 81.53 17.40
C ASN A 569 49.55 80.75 18.42
N VAL A 570 50.15 79.64 17.99
CA VAL A 570 51.02 78.79 18.83
C VAL A 570 52.28 79.49 19.38
N ALA A 571 52.59 80.70 18.93
CA ALA A 571 53.66 81.54 19.48
C ALA A 571 53.20 82.56 20.56
N ASP A 572 51.90 82.69 20.87
CA ASP A 572 51.40 83.61 21.89
C ASP A 572 51.39 83.02 23.32
N LEU A 573 51.38 83.91 24.33
CA LEU A 573 51.51 83.61 25.76
C LEU A 573 50.25 83.93 26.60
N GLY A 574 49.29 84.67 26.04
CA GLY A 574 47.93 84.82 26.57
C GLY A 574 47.72 85.68 27.83
N ASN A 575 46.45 85.93 28.18
CA ASN A 575 46.00 86.73 29.35
C ASN A 575 44.79 86.08 30.05
N SER A 576 44.75 86.04 31.39
CA SER A 576 43.65 85.41 32.15
C SER A 576 42.58 86.39 32.67
N LEU A 577 41.30 86.07 32.48
CA LEU A 577 40.12 86.88 32.87
C LEU A 577 38.94 85.98 33.29
N CYS A 578 38.04 86.46 34.17
CA CYS A 578 36.76 85.81 34.51
C CYS A 578 35.58 86.25 33.61
N ILE A 579 35.82 87.14 32.66
CA ILE A 579 34.87 87.55 31.61
C ILE A 579 35.63 87.57 30.28
N ASP A 580 34.99 87.09 29.22
CA ASP A 580 35.52 87.04 27.85
C ASP A 580 35.91 88.45 27.33
N PRO A 581 37.14 88.65 26.82
CA PRO A 581 37.56 89.91 26.18
C PRO A 581 36.93 90.13 24.79
N GLY A 582 36.43 89.07 24.14
CA GLY A 582 35.75 89.12 22.84
C GLY A 582 36.68 89.05 21.62
N PHE A 583 36.09 89.43 20.48
CA PHE A 583 36.59 89.24 19.10
C PHE A 583 38.11 89.45 18.89
N GLY A 584 38.75 88.51 18.18
CA GLY A 584 40.19 88.49 17.90
C GLY A 584 41.04 87.77 18.96
N PHE A 585 40.41 86.94 19.80
CA PHE A 585 41.09 86.12 20.80
C PHE A 585 40.45 84.74 20.95
N ALA A 586 41.29 83.70 21.01
CA ALA A 586 40.91 82.30 21.21
C ALA A 586 41.35 81.80 22.60
N THR A 587 40.75 80.72 23.11
CA THR A 587 41.14 80.08 24.39
C THR A 587 42.13 78.91 24.23
N ASN A 588 42.37 78.50 22.99
CA ASN A 588 43.30 77.45 22.59
C ASN A 588 44.42 78.08 21.73
N ASN A 589 45.66 77.61 21.86
CA ASN A 589 46.82 78.16 21.15
C ASN A 589 47.53 77.12 20.26
N THR A 590 46.77 76.25 19.60
CA THR A 590 47.32 75.11 18.82
C THR A 590 47.25 75.31 17.32
N ASP A 591 46.93 76.53 16.86
CA ASP A 591 46.90 76.85 15.43
C ASP A 591 48.31 76.81 14.80
N CYS A 592 48.44 76.07 13.69
CA CYS A 592 49.66 75.99 12.89
C CYS A 592 49.73 77.02 11.74
N ASN A 593 48.63 77.72 11.42
CA ASN A 593 48.57 78.73 10.36
C ASN A 593 47.48 79.82 10.59
N ASP A 594 47.66 80.62 11.67
CA ASP A 594 46.94 81.85 12.12
C ASP A 594 46.87 83.00 11.08
N ALA A 595 46.38 82.66 9.89
CA ALA A 595 46.14 83.49 8.72
C ALA A 595 45.23 82.78 7.69
N SER A 596 44.70 81.61 8.03
CA SER A 596 43.97 80.67 7.17
C SER A 596 43.04 79.76 8.00
N ALA A 597 41.83 80.26 8.29
CA ALA A 597 40.68 79.64 8.96
C ALA A 597 40.14 78.29 8.38
N LEU A 598 40.98 77.57 7.63
CA LEU A 598 40.77 76.23 7.07
C LEU A 598 41.86 75.24 7.52
N ILE A 599 42.91 75.70 8.20
CA ILE A 599 44.07 74.89 8.63
C ILE A 599 44.25 75.11 10.14
N ASN A 600 43.55 74.32 10.94
CA ASN A 600 43.55 74.39 12.40
C ASN A 600 43.22 73.01 13.02
N PRO A 601 43.49 72.77 14.32
CA PRO A 601 43.20 71.48 15.00
C PRO A 601 41.74 71.00 15.11
N SER A 602 40.80 71.61 14.39
CA SER A 602 39.44 71.10 14.17
C SER A 602 38.99 71.14 12.71
N ALA A 603 39.88 71.51 11.78
CA ALA A 603 39.69 71.30 10.36
C ALA A 603 39.55 69.80 10.07
N ILE A 604 38.86 69.48 8.99
CA ILE A 604 38.68 68.10 8.52
C ILE A 604 39.59 67.95 7.30
N GLU A 605 40.49 66.97 7.34
CA GLU A 605 41.40 66.64 6.24
C GLU A 605 40.64 66.58 4.92
N SER A 606 41.16 67.30 3.92
CA SER A 606 40.67 67.24 2.55
C SER A 606 41.75 66.61 1.69
N CYS A 607 41.47 65.52 0.97
CA CYS A 607 42.39 64.77 0.09
C CYS A 607 43.16 65.71 -0.88
N ASN A 608 44.28 66.28 -0.43
CA ASN A 608 44.96 67.45 -1.04
C ASN A 608 46.48 67.52 -0.76
N GLY A 609 47.00 66.81 0.24
CA GLY A 609 48.43 66.78 0.59
C GLY A 609 48.90 67.86 1.57
N ILE A 610 47.98 68.44 2.35
CA ILE A 610 48.25 69.36 3.46
C ILE A 610 47.76 68.71 4.76
N ASP A 611 48.48 68.92 5.85
CA ASP A 611 48.07 68.63 7.23
C ASP A 611 47.09 69.74 7.66
N ASP A 612 45.84 69.63 7.25
CA ASP A 612 44.81 70.65 7.50
C ASP A 612 44.49 70.72 9.00
N ASN A 613 44.53 69.57 9.70
CA ASN A 613 44.22 69.44 11.12
C ASN A 613 45.43 69.64 12.08
N CYS A 614 46.60 70.02 11.56
CA CYS A 614 47.82 70.33 12.32
C CYS A 614 48.34 69.19 13.24
N ASN A 615 48.02 67.90 12.99
CA ASN A 615 48.46 66.80 13.87
C ASN A 615 49.85 66.24 13.55
N GLY A 616 50.41 66.57 12.38
CA GLY A 616 51.70 66.08 11.89
C GLY A 616 51.63 65.05 10.76
N THR A 617 50.44 64.69 10.28
CA THR A 617 50.22 63.82 9.12
C THR A 617 49.13 64.38 8.21
N ALA A 618 49.47 64.60 6.94
CA ALA A 618 48.53 65.07 5.90
C ALA A 618 47.66 63.93 5.35
N ASP A 619 46.43 64.27 4.97
CA ASP A 619 45.40 63.38 4.41
C ASP A 619 44.99 62.23 5.36
N ASP A 620 45.19 62.38 6.67
CA ASP A 620 44.90 61.34 7.67
C ASP A 620 43.41 61.24 8.04
N GLY A 621 42.99 60.15 8.68
CA GLY A 621 41.57 59.88 9.01
C GLY A 621 40.61 59.71 7.82
N LEU A 622 41.04 59.99 6.59
CA LEU A 622 40.28 59.80 5.36
C LEU A 622 40.10 58.32 5.02
N ILE A 623 38.93 57.98 4.48
CA ILE A 623 38.64 56.63 4.00
C ILE A 623 39.26 56.48 2.60
N PHE A 624 40.38 55.77 2.53
CA PHE A 624 40.91 55.25 1.27
C PHE A 624 40.09 54.04 0.84
N ILE A 625 39.59 54.08 -0.40
CA ILE A 625 38.86 52.98 -1.03
C ILE A 625 39.74 52.40 -2.12
N THR A 626 39.86 51.07 -2.17
CA THR A 626 40.53 50.38 -3.29
C THR A 626 39.58 50.30 -4.48
N TYR A 627 40.05 50.76 -5.62
CA TYR A 627 39.36 50.69 -6.90
C TYR A 627 40.14 49.78 -7.85
N TYR A 628 39.44 48.85 -8.46
CA TYR A 628 39.96 47.88 -9.43
C TYR A 628 39.50 48.25 -10.83
N ALA A 629 40.23 47.86 -11.86
CA ALA A 629 39.78 48.02 -13.25
C ALA A 629 38.38 47.38 -13.47
N ASP A 630 37.57 48.03 -14.30
CA ASP A 630 36.24 47.60 -14.75
C ASP A 630 36.15 47.93 -16.25
N LEU A 631 36.56 46.99 -17.11
CA LEU A 631 36.79 47.26 -18.54
C LEU A 631 35.49 47.28 -19.36
N ASP A 632 34.47 46.49 -19.01
CA ASP A 632 33.19 46.43 -19.73
C ASP A 632 32.03 47.24 -19.11
N ASN A 633 32.19 47.68 -17.85
CA ASN A 633 31.31 48.59 -17.10
C ASN A 633 30.03 47.93 -16.55
N ASP A 634 30.11 46.69 -16.07
CA ASP A 634 29.01 46.00 -15.37
C ASP A 634 28.90 46.32 -13.86
N SER A 635 29.93 46.94 -13.27
CA SER A 635 30.13 47.29 -11.84
C SER A 635 30.85 46.26 -10.96
N TYR A 636 31.31 45.14 -11.51
CA TYR A 636 32.38 44.31 -10.96
C TYR A 636 33.72 44.74 -11.58
N GLY A 637 34.80 44.02 -11.31
CA GLY A 637 36.12 44.36 -11.84
C GLY A 637 37.13 43.24 -11.69
N ASP A 638 38.16 43.28 -12.54
CA ASP A 638 39.17 42.23 -12.74
C ASP A 638 39.67 41.59 -11.43
N LEU A 639 39.34 40.31 -11.24
CA LEU A 639 39.78 39.47 -10.12
C LEU A 639 41.31 39.36 -10.00
N THR A 640 42.04 39.68 -11.08
CA THR A 640 43.52 39.71 -11.11
C THR A 640 44.12 41.09 -10.87
N ASP A 641 43.33 42.17 -10.85
CA ASP A 641 43.83 43.50 -10.46
C ASP A 641 44.06 43.59 -8.95
N ILE A 642 45.26 44.01 -8.57
CA ILE A 642 45.65 44.29 -7.18
C ILE A 642 45.05 45.61 -6.65
N GLY A 643 44.51 46.44 -7.54
CA GLY A 643 43.74 47.64 -7.24
C GLY A 643 44.57 48.86 -6.86
N THR A 644 43.97 50.03 -7.03
CA THR A 644 44.54 51.34 -6.66
C THR A 644 43.74 51.95 -5.51
N SER A 645 44.39 52.15 -4.35
CA SER A 645 43.76 52.75 -3.17
C SER A 645 43.79 54.28 -3.22
N LEU A 646 42.62 54.92 -3.12
CA LEU A 646 42.43 56.37 -3.35
C LEU A 646 41.48 57.00 -2.32
N CYS A 647 41.78 58.23 -1.86
CA CYS A 647 40.87 59.05 -1.06
C CYS A 647 39.81 59.83 -1.89
N ASN A 648 39.71 59.54 -3.20
CA ASN A 648 38.69 60.07 -4.10
C ASN A 648 38.34 59.01 -5.17
N ASN A 649 37.09 58.96 -5.62
CA ASN A 649 36.64 58.04 -6.66
C ASN A 649 37.27 58.43 -8.04
N PRO A 650 37.93 57.50 -8.77
CA PRO A 650 38.61 57.79 -10.03
C PRO A 650 37.66 58.05 -11.23
N GLY A 651 36.41 57.59 -11.16
CA GLY A 651 35.41 57.70 -12.23
C GLY A 651 35.04 56.35 -12.85
N ALA A 652 34.38 56.38 -14.01
CA ALA A 652 33.98 55.20 -14.75
C ALA A 652 35.19 54.43 -15.32
N GLY A 653 35.03 53.12 -15.50
CA GLY A 653 36.13 52.19 -15.79
C GLY A 653 36.82 51.63 -14.53
N PHE A 654 36.20 51.77 -13.36
CA PHE A 654 36.68 51.20 -12.10
C PHE A 654 35.53 50.77 -11.17
N SER A 655 35.64 49.58 -10.57
CA SER A 655 34.77 49.07 -9.51
C SER A 655 35.45 49.06 -8.15
N THR A 656 34.68 48.92 -7.07
CA THR A 656 35.18 48.66 -5.71
C THR A 656 35.16 47.17 -5.33
N ASN A 657 34.87 46.27 -6.28
CA ASN A 657 34.68 44.85 -6.01
C ASN A 657 35.38 43.96 -7.07
N ASN A 658 36.55 43.41 -6.72
CA ASN A 658 37.42 42.62 -7.61
C ASN A 658 37.00 41.15 -7.72
N THR A 659 35.74 40.89 -8.07
CA THR A 659 35.21 39.53 -8.15
C THR A 659 34.76 39.15 -9.56
N ASP A 660 35.20 39.89 -10.58
CA ASP A 660 34.93 39.55 -11.97
C ASP A 660 35.98 38.58 -12.52
N CYS A 661 35.54 37.39 -12.91
CA CYS A 661 36.40 36.38 -13.53
C CYS A 661 36.62 36.59 -15.04
N ASN A 662 35.93 37.55 -15.68
CA ASN A 662 36.07 37.91 -17.08
C ASN A 662 35.65 39.37 -17.38
N ASP A 663 36.38 40.35 -16.82
CA ASP A 663 36.30 41.83 -16.95
C ASP A 663 36.10 42.40 -18.37
N GLY A 664 36.20 41.58 -19.41
CA GLY A 664 35.89 41.92 -20.80
C GLY A 664 34.52 41.46 -21.32
N ASN A 665 33.65 40.88 -20.48
CA ASN A 665 32.32 40.40 -20.86
C ASN A 665 31.24 40.48 -19.74
N ILE A 666 30.53 41.61 -19.73
CA ILE A 666 29.31 42.10 -19.02
C ILE A 666 28.16 41.09 -18.71
N ALA A 667 28.32 39.83 -19.07
CA ALA A 667 27.40 38.72 -18.82
C ALA A 667 28.00 37.64 -17.89
N ILE A 668 29.29 37.74 -17.55
CA ILE A 668 30.00 36.83 -16.64
C ILE A 668 30.48 37.66 -15.44
N ASN A 669 29.79 37.55 -14.30
CA ASN A 669 30.09 38.25 -13.04
C ASN A 669 29.26 37.66 -11.88
N PRO A 670 29.59 37.91 -10.59
CA PRO A 670 28.83 37.40 -9.44
C PRO A 670 27.38 37.89 -9.22
N ALA A 671 26.76 38.57 -10.18
CA ALA A 671 25.31 38.79 -10.25
C ALA A 671 24.66 38.27 -11.54
N ALA A 672 25.43 37.59 -12.39
CA ALA A 672 24.93 36.82 -13.53
C ALA A 672 24.10 35.61 -13.06
N ILE A 673 23.47 34.95 -14.02
CA ILE A 673 22.67 33.74 -13.80
C ILE A 673 23.16 32.71 -14.81
N GLU A 674 23.59 31.55 -14.29
CA GLU A 674 24.13 30.44 -15.09
C GLU A 674 23.26 30.11 -16.31
N SER A 675 23.93 29.88 -17.44
CA SER A 675 23.27 29.75 -18.73
C SER A 675 23.77 28.54 -19.54
N CYS A 676 23.73 27.33 -18.97
CA CYS A 676 23.96 26.01 -19.59
C CYS A 676 24.85 26.04 -20.85
N ASN A 677 26.11 26.42 -20.67
CA ASN A 677 27.08 26.67 -21.73
C ASN A 677 28.52 26.19 -21.41
N GLY A 678 28.80 25.74 -20.19
CA GLY A 678 30.11 25.25 -19.76
C GLY A 678 31.08 26.36 -19.30
N ILE A 679 30.57 27.53 -18.94
CA ILE A 679 31.30 28.64 -18.30
C ILE A 679 30.68 28.87 -16.92
N ASP A 680 31.51 29.24 -15.95
CA ASP A 680 31.09 29.78 -14.64
C ASP A 680 30.66 31.24 -14.87
N ASP A 681 29.39 31.44 -15.25
CA ASP A 681 28.85 32.78 -15.54
C ASP A 681 28.83 33.64 -14.26
N ASN A 682 28.64 33.04 -13.08
CA ASN A 682 28.56 33.73 -11.78
C ASN A 682 29.87 33.77 -10.97
N CYS A 683 30.99 33.33 -11.55
CA CYS A 683 32.34 33.36 -10.99
C CYS A 683 32.47 32.75 -9.58
N ASN A 684 31.73 31.68 -9.26
CA ASN A 684 31.76 31.04 -7.93
C ASN A 684 32.71 29.85 -7.81
N GLY A 685 33.30 29.40 -8.93
CA GLY A 685 34.18 28.25 -9.04
C GLY A 685 33.54 27.00 -9.65
N THR A 686 32.24 27.02 -9.99
CA THR A 686 31.53 25.92 -10.64
C THR A 686 30.67 26.39 -11.81
N ALA A 687 30.92 25.86 -13.00
CA ALA A 687 30.17 26.17 -14.21
C ALA A 687 28.80 25.45 -14.26
N ASP A 688 27.80 26.12 -14.85
CA ASP A 688 26.42 25.66 -15.02
C ASP A 688 25.69 25.31 -13.71
N ASP A 689 26.13 25.86 -12.57
CA ASP A 689 25.57 25.58 -11.23
C ASP A 689 24.15 26.17 -11.01
N GLY A 690 23.45 25.73 -9.96
CA GLY A 690 22.07 26.15 -9.65
C GLY A 690 21.01 25.76 -10.69
N LEU A 691 21.41 25.28 -11.87
CA LEU A 691 20.54 24.82 -12.94
C LEU A 691 19.92 23.45 -12.62
N THR A 692 18.72 23.23 -13.16
CA THR A 692 18.06 21.92 -13.07
C THR A 692 18.59 21.00 -14.17
N PHE A 693 19.57 20.17 -13.82
CA PHE A 693 19.97 19.05 -14.67
C PHE A 693 18.86 17.99 -14.69
N ILE A 694 18.58 17.46 -15.88
CA ILE A 694 17.64 16.37 -16.12
C ILE A 694 18.44 15.23 -16.76
N THR A 695 18.28 14.01 -16.25
CA THR A 695 18.87 12.83 -16.89
C THR A 695 18.08 12.45 -18.12
N TYR A 696 18.76 12.38 -19.25
CA TYR A 696 18.23 11.93 -20.53
C TYR A 696 18.89 10.62 -20.94
N TYR A 697 18.08 9.60 -21.13
CA TYR A 697 18.48 8.26 -21.54
C TYR A 697 18.24 8.11 -23.04
N ALA A 698 19.01 7.26 -23.71
CA ALA A 698 18.76 6.94 -25.12
C ALA A 698 17.31 6.44 -25.33
N ASP A 699 16.68 6.92 -26.42
CA ASP A 699 15.36 6.49 -26.92
C ASP A 699 15.55 6.18 -28.42
N VAL A 700 16.05 4.99 -28.73
CA VAL A 700 16.51 4.60 -30.07
C VAL A 700 15.36 4.35 -31.03
N ASP A 701 14.22 3.86 -30.54
CA ASP A 701 13.06 3.53 -31.37
C ASP A 701 11.94 4.60 -31.41
N ASN A 702 11.97 5.56 -30.48
CA ASN A 702 11.15 6.77 -30.41
C ASN A 702 9.71 6.54 -29.92
N ASP A 703 9.51 5.65 -28.95
CA ASP A 703 8.21 5.44 -28.28
C ASP A 703 7.98 6.32 -27.03
N SER A 704 9.02 7.02 -26.55
CA SER A 704 9.08 7.91 -25.36
C SER A 704 9.47 7.24 -24.03
N TYR A 705 9.78 5.95 -24.01
CA TYR A 705 10.61 5.34 -22.96
C TYR A 705 12.09 5.38 -23.41
N GLY A 706 13.00 4.79 -22.65
CA GLY A 706 14.42 4.76 -23.00
C GLY A 706 15.19 3.72 -22.21
N ASP A 707 16.34 3.31 -22.74
CA ASP A 707 17.12 2.13 -22.31
C ASP A 707 17.36 2.12 -20.78
N GLN A 708 16.79 1.14 -20.08
CA GLN A 708 17.01 0.94 -18.65
C GLN A 708 18.46 0.60 -18.28
N PHE A 709 19.27 0.19 -19.27
CA PHE A 709 20.70 -0.08 -19.12
C PHE A 709 21.59 1.12 -19.51
N ASP A 710 21.02 2.22 -20.02
CA ASP A 710 21.74 3.48 -20.17
C ASP A 710 21.91 4.15 -18.79
N ILE A 711 23.15 4.49 -18.45
CA ILE A 711 23.47 5.27 -17.25
C ILE A 711 22.96 6.71 -17.31
N GLY A 712 22.60 7.18 -18.52
CA GLY A 712 21.93 8.45 -18.76
C GLY A 712 22.89 9.64 -18.85
N SER A 713 22.57 10.55 -19.76
CA SER A 713 23.24 11.85 -19.89
C SER A 713 22.52 12.89 -19.04
N SER A 714 23.10 13.26 -17.90
CA SER A 714 22.62 14.38 -17.07
C SER A 714 22.94 15.71 -17.76
N LEU A 715 21.90 16.46 -18.17
CA LEU A 715 22.05 17.67 -18.98
C LEU A 715 21.15 18.81 -18.47
N CYS A 716 21.69 20.02 -18.42
CA CYS A 716 20.95 21.26 -18.13
C CYS A 716 20.11 21.78 -19.32
N ASN A 717 20.14 21.09 -20.47
CA ASN A 717 19.37 21.40 -21.68
C ASN A 717 18.87 20.10 -22.33
N ASN A 718 17.65 20.12 -22.89
CA ASN A 718 17.07 18.96 -23.58
C ASN A 718 17.85 18.66 -24.89
N PRO A 719 18.39 17.43 -25.08
CA PRO A 719 19.21 17.09 -26.25
C PRO A 719 18.39 16.94 -27.55
N GLY A 720 17.07 16.77 -27.47
CA GLY A 720 16.16 16.63 -28.60
C GLY A 720 15.62 15.21 -28.77
N ALA A 721 15.18 14.88 -29.99
CA ALA A 721 14.64 13.56 -30.31
C ALA A 721 15.74 12.49 -30.32
N GLY A 722 15.38 11.26 -29.94
CA GLY A 722 16.33 10.17 -29.66
C GLY A 722 16.73 10.04 -28.19
N PHE A 723 16.04 10.75 -27.28
CA PHE A 723 16.23 10.65 -25.84
C PHE A 723 14.90 10.78 -25.06
N SER A 724 14.76 10.00 -24.00
CA SER A 724 13.67 10.10 -23.02
C SER A 724 14.19 10.50 -21.64
N THR A 725 13.29 10.97 -20.76
CA THR A 725 13.59 11.21 -19.33
C THR A 725 13.17 10.03 -18.44
N ASN A 726 12.89 8.86 -19.01
CA ASN A 726 12.34 7.71 -18.30
C ASN A 726 13.02 6.39 -18.74
N ASN A 727 14.00 5.92 -17.95
CA ASN A 727 14.82 4.73 -18.19
C ASN A 727 14.13 3.40 -17.82
N THR A 728 12.90 3.21 -18.26
CA THR A 728 12.13 2.00 -17.94
C THR A 728 11.82 1.14 -19.17
N ASP A 729 12.48 1.40 -20.29
CA ASP A 729 12.45 0.50 -21.45
C ASP A 729 13.44 -0.65 -21.25
N CYS A 730 12.94 -1.88 -21.27
CA CYS A 730 13.74 -3.10 -21.16
C CYS A 730 14.29 -3.61 -22.51
N ASN A 731 13.91 -3.00 -23.63
CA ASN A 731 14.38 -3.30 -24.99
C ASN A 731 14.16 -2.14 -26.00
N ASP A 732 14.85 -1.01 -25.78
CA ASP A 732 14.94 0.28 -26.54
C ASP A 732 15.10 0.21 -28.09
N ALA A 733 15.14 -0.99 -28.66
CA ALA A 733 15.14 -1.26 -30.09
C ALA A 733 13.77 -1.72 -30.65
N ILE A 734 12.73 -1.87 -29.83
CA ILE A 734 11.41 -2.39 -30.19
C ILE A 734 10.26 -1.65 -29.48
N THR A 735 9.61 -0.72 -30.21
CA THR A 735 8.50 0.21 -29.82
C THR A 735 7.20 -0.43 -29.28
N ALA A 736 7.26 -1.70 -28.87
CA ALA A 736 6.17 -2.52 -28.38
C ALA A 736 6.54 -3.26 -27.08
N ILE A 737 7.77 -3.07 -26.58
CA ILE A 737 8.27 -3.58 -25.31
C ILE A 737 8.61 -2.35 -24.46
N ASN A 738 7.70 -1.90 -23.60
CA ASN A 738 7.86 -0.75 -22.72
C ASN A 738 6.74 -0.73 -21.65
N PRO A 739 6.87 0.01 -20.53
CA PRO A 739 5.87 0.08 -19.45
C PRO A 739 4.47 0.63 -19.79
N ALA A 740 4.19 1.02 -21.04
CA ALA A 740 2.83 1.32 -21.52
C ALA A 740 2.31 0.33 -22.58
N ALA A 741 3.10 -0.70 -22.93
CA ALA A 741 2.67 -1.82 -23.75
C ALA A 741 1.58 -2.65 -23.04
N LEU A 742 0.98 -3.57 -23.80
CA LEU A 742 0.11 -4.61 -23.26
C LEU A 742 0.70 -5.97 -23.63
N GLU A 743 0.84 -6.82 -22.62
CA GLU A 743 1.32 -8.20 -22.76
C GLU A 743 0.65 -8.92 -23.93
N SER A 744 1.46 -9.57 -24.73
CA SER A 744 1.06 -10.40 -25.86
C SER A 744 1.68 -11.78 -25.68
N CYS A 745 0.87 -12.83 -25.53
CA CYS A 745 1.30 -14.21 -25.27
C CYS A 745 2.44 -14.68 -26.21
N ASN A 746 3.69 -14.47 -25.80
CA ASN A 746 4.88 -14.57 -26.64
C ASN A 746 6.16 -14.98 -25.87
N GLY A 747 6.17 -14.91 -24.54
CA GLY A 747 7.31 -15.27 -23.70
C GLY A 747 8.36 -14.17 -23.54
N VAL A 748 7.97 -12.91 -23.75
CA VAL A 748 8.71 -11.69 -23.41
C VAL A 748 7.88 -10.91 -22.38
N ASP A 749 8.55 -10.14 -21.54
CA ASP A 749 7.94 -9.15 -20.65
C ASP A 749 7.76 -7.88 -21.50
N ASP A 750 6.62 -7.76 -22.17
CA ASP A 750 6.34 -6.64 -23.08
C ASP A 750 6.16 -5.33 -22.27
N ASN A 751 5.68 -5.39 -21.02
CA ASN A 751 5.46 -4.23 -20.15
C ASN A 751 6.58 -3.94 -19.13
N CYS A 752 7.71 -4.63 -19.23
CA CYS A 752 8.93 -4.42 -18.43
C CYS A 752 8.70 -4.41 -16.90
N ASN A 753 7.77 -5.22 -16.39
CA ASN A 753 7.43 -5.25 -14.96
C ASN A 753 8.14 -6.34 -14.14
N GLY A 754 8.92 -7.19 -14.82
CA GLY A 754 9.62 -8.34 -14.24
C GLY A 754 8.86 -9.67 -14.39
N THR A 755 7.68 -9.70 -15.00
CA THR A 755 6.89 -10.92 -15.23
C THR A 755 6.40 -11.04 -16.67
N THR A 756 6.82 -12.12 -17.35
CA THR A 756 6.46 -12.42 -18.76
C THR A 756 5.02 -12.93 -18.90
N ASP A 757 4.32 -12.51 -19.95
CA ASP A 757 2.96 -12.93 -20.31
C ASP A 757 1.90 -12.60 -19.22
N ASP A 758 2.14 -11.58 -18.38
CA ASP A 758 1.26 -11.20 -17.25
C ASP A 758 -0.06 -10.52 -17.68
N GLY A 759 -1.01 -10.34 -16.75
CA GLY A 759 -2.33 -9.75 -17.03
C GLY A 759 -3.23 -10.53 -18.01
N LEU A 760 -2.70 -11.55 -18.68
CA LEU A 760 -3.36 -12.36 -19.69
C LEU A 760 -4.26 -13.43 -19.05
N ILE A 761 -5.33 -13.78 -19.77
CA ILE A 761 -6.22 -14.87 -19.36
C ILE A 761 -5.59 -16.19 -19.78
N PHE A 762 -4.88 -16.82 -18.84
CA PHE A 762 -4.46 -18.21 -18.98
C PHE A 762 -5.68 -19.14 -18.94
N ILE A 763 -5.74 -20.07 -19.89
CA ILE A 763 -6.75 -21.10 -19.99
C ILE A 763 -6.07 -22.46 -19.82
N THR A 764 -6.62 -23.31 -18.95
CA THR A 764 -6.12 -24.68 -18.79
C THR A 764 -6.60 -25.56 -19.94
N TYR A 765 -5.65 -26.09 -20.69
CA TYR A 765 -5.88 -27.03 -21.78
C TYR A 765 -5.49 -28.44 -21.35
N TYR A 766 -6.44 -29.36 -21.43
CA TYR A 766 -6.25 -30.78 -21.16
C TYR A 766 -6.00 -31.47 -22.49
N VAL A 767 -5.18 -32.53 -22.49
CA VAL A 767 -4.99 -33.35 -23.70
C VAL A 767 -6.35 -33.95 -24.09
N ASP A 768 -6.61 -34.00 -25.40
CA ASP A 768 -7.77 -34.60 -26.06
C ASP A 768 -7.20 -35.53 -27.15
N SER A 769 -6.91 -36.79 -26.80
CA SER A 769 -6.12 -37.66 -27.70
C SER A 769 -6.93 -38.26 -28.86
N ASP A 770 -8.26 -38.26 -28.81
CA ASP A 770 -9.14 -38.83 -29.86
C ASP A 770 -10.00 -37.81 -30.63
N ASN A 771 -10.05 -36.55 -30.15
CA ASN A 771 -10.63 -35.36 -30.76
C ASN A 771 -12.17 -35.27 -30.68
N ASP A 772 -12.76 -35.69 -29.56
CA ASP A 772 -14.19 -35.54 -29.29
C ASP A 772 -14.59 -34.22 -28.56
N ASN A 773 -13.60 -33.39 -28.18
CA ASN A 773 -13.71 -32.12 -27.45
C ASN A 773 -13.92 -32.24 -25.93
N PHE A 774 -13.82 -33.42 -25.34
CA PHE A 774 -13.49 -33.59 -23.92
C PHE A 774 -11.98 -33.84 -23.80
N GLY A 775 -11.45 -33.98 -22.59
CA GLY A 775 -10.02 -34.21 -22.37
C GLY A 775 -9.74 -34.87 -21.04
N SER A 776 -8.68 -35.67 -21.01
CA SER A 776 -8.33 -36.62 -19.94
C SER A 776 -8.44 -36.08 -18.49
N VAL A 777 -9.31 -36.68 -17.67
CA VAL A 777 -9.35 -36.49 -16.20
C VAL A 777 -8.02 -36.86 -15.50
N LEU A 778 -7.19 -37.69 -16.14
CA LEU A 778 -5.98 -38.28 -15.53
C LEU A 778 -4.72 -37.43 -15.71
N ASN A 779 -4.76 -36.41 -16.57
CA ASN A 779 -3.62 -35.55 -16.88
C ASN A 779 -3.77 -34.18 -16.23
N ALA A 780 -2.70 -33.69 -15.60
CA ALA A 780 -2.62 -32.28 -15.22
C ALA A 780 -2.65 -31.41 -16.50
N GLY A 781 -3.70 -30.60 -16.65
CA GLY A 781 -3.85 -29.72 -17.80
C GLY A 781 -2.76 -28.65 -17.86
N ILE A 782 -2.36 -28.26 -19.07
CA ILE A 782 -1.35 -27.23 -19.30
C ILE A 782 -2.02 -25.87 -19.37
N SER A 783 -1.64 -24.96 -18.47
CA SER A 783 -2.15 -23.59 -18.43
C SER A 783 -1.41 -22.73 -19.46
N LEU A 784 -2.14 -22.13 -20.41
CA LEU A 784 -1.56 -21.36 -21.51
C LEU A 784 -2.37 -20.08 -21.81
N CYS A 785 -1.67 -18.98 -22.09
CA CYS A 785 -2.27 -17.72 -22.56
C CYS A 785 -2.72 -17.76 -24.03
N SER A 786 -2.49 -18.86 -24.75
CA SER A 786 -2.94 -19.08 -26.12
C SER A 786 -3.36 -20.53 -26.37
N ASN A 787 -4.26 -20.74 -27.33
CA ASN A 787 -4.80 -22.07 -27.64
C ASN A 787 -3.73 -22.92 -28.37
N PRO A 788 -3.32 -24.09 -27.83
CA PRO A 788 -2.28 -24.95 -28.42
C PRO A 788 -2.70 -25.63 -29.74
N GLY A 789 -4.01 -25.65 -30.06
CA GLY A 789 -4.57 -26.22 -31.29
C GLY A 789 -5.27 -27.56 -31.07
N ALA A 790 -5.41 -28.34 -32.15
CA ALA A 790 -6.07 -29.64 -32.11
C ALA A 790 -5.27 -30.67 -31.29
N GLY A 791 -5.98 -31.57 -30.61
CA GLY A 791 -5.41 -32.47 -29.60
C GLY A 791 -5.50 -31.95 -28.16
N TYR A 792 -6.26 -30.88 -27.93
CA TYR A 792 -6.51 -30.31 -26.60
C TYR A 792 -7.96 -29.80 -26.45
N SER A 793 -8.55 -30.02 -25.27
CA SER A 793 -9.83 -29.47 -24.85
C SER A 793 -9.68 -28.55 -23.62
N VAL A 794 -10.67 -27.70 -23.37
CA VAL A 794 -10.81 -26.91 -22.12
C VAL A 794 -11.65 -27.62 -21.06
N ASN A 795 -12.19 -28.80 -21.35
CA ASN A 795 -13.09 -29.54 -20.48
C ASN A 795 -12.46 -30.88 -20.07
N ASN A 796 -12.05 -31.01 -18.81
CA ASN A 796 -11.23 -32.11 -18.29
C ASN A 796 -12.02 -33.35 -17.83
N THR A 797 -13.23 -33.54 -18.35
CA THR A 797 -14.19 -34.51 -17.80
C THR A 797 -14.23 -35.84 -18.55
N ASP A 798 -13.25 -36.10 -19.42
CA ASP A 798 -13.13 -37.36 -20.16
C ASP A 798 -12.51 -38.48 -19.30
N CYS A 799 -13.26 -39.56 -19.09
CA CYS A 799 -12.80 -40.74 -18.36
C CYS A 799 -12.02 -41.76 -19.22
N ASN A 800 -11.99 -41.62 -20.56
CA ASN A 800 -11.23 -42.47 -21.48
C ASN A 800 -10.83 -41.78 -22.82
N ASP A 801 -10.00 -40.74 -22.69
CA ASP A 801 -9.26 -39.92 -23.70
C ASP A 801 -8.72 -40.60 -24.99
N GLY A 802 -8.79 -41.92 -25.10
CA GLY A 802 -8.43 -42.70 -26.29
C GLY A 802 -9.59 -43.41 -26.99
N ASN A 803 -10.85 -43.09 -26.66
CA ASN A 803 -12.05 -43.62 -27.30
C ASN A 803 -13.20 -42.56 -27.36
N PRO A 804 -13.51 -41.97 -28.54
CA PRO A 804 -14.41 -40.83 -28.73
C PRO A 804 -15.91 -41.20 -28.66
N LEU A 805 -16.21 -42.20 -27.85
CA LEU A 805 -17.51 -42.77 -27.55
C LEU A 805 -17.73 -42.92 -26.04
N ILE A 806 -16.72 -42.60 -25.21
CA ILE A 806 -16.77 -42.64 -23.74
C ILE A 806 -16.41 -41.25 -23.23
N ASN A 807 -17.41 -40.39 -23.04
CA ASN A 807 -17.27 -39.00 -22.61
C ASN A 807 -18.61 -38.48 -22.03
N PRO A 808 -18.64 -37.40 -21.23
CA PRO A 808 -19.85 -36.85 -20.62
C PRO A 808 -21.01 -36.39 -21.53
N ALA A 809 -20.88 -36.49 -22.86
CA ALA A 809 -21.98 -36.28 -23.81
C ALA A 809 -22.32 -37.54 -24.64
N ALA A 810 -21.66 -38.67 -24.40
CA ALA A 810 -21.97 -39.96 -24.98
C ALA A 810 -23.28 -40.54 -24.40
N PRO A 811 -24.05 -41.31 -25.18
CA PRO A 811 -25.20 -42.05 -24.68
C PRO A 811 -24.84 -43.51 -24.32
N GLU A 812 -25.22 -43.94 -23.11
CA GLU A 812 -25.04 -45.32 -22.63
C GLU A 812 -25.42 -46.38 -23.66
N SER A 813 -24.50 -47.31 -23.91
CA SER A 813 -24.60 -48.35 -24.93
C SER A 813 -24.25 -49.70 -24.34
N CYS A 814 -25.25 -50.46 -23.85
CA CYS A 814 -25.11 -51.73 -23.11
C CYS A 814 -23.84 -52.56 -23.41
N ASN A 815 -22.76 -52.29 -22.68
CA ASN A 815 -21.43 -52.85 -22.92
C ASN A 815 -20.62 -53.12 -21.63
N GLY A 816 -21.10 -52.65 -20.46
CA GLY A 816 -20.42 -52.83 -19.18
C GLY A 816 -19.31 -51.80 -18.90
N MET A 817 -19.39 -50.63 -19.55
CA MET A 817 -18.57 -49.44 -19.25
C MET A 817 -19.51 -48.28 -18.88
N ASP A 818 -18.96 -47.30 -18.18
CA ASP A 818 -19.57 -45.98 -17.95
C ASP A 818 -19.29 -45.16 -19.22
N ASP A 819 -20.17 -45.17 -20.21
CA ASP A 819 -19.94 -44.45 -21.47
C ASP A 819 -20.03 -42.93 -21.24
N ASN A 820 -20.88 -42.46 -20.32
CA ASN A 820 -21.08 -41.03 -20.04
C ASN A 820 -20.32 -40.47 -18.82
N CYS A 821 -19.33 -41.20 -18.30
CA CYS A 821 -18.44 -40.79 -17.22
C CYS A 821 -19.16 -40.29 -15.93
N ASN A 822 -20.33 -40.83 -15.60
CA ASN A 822 -21.13 -40.39 -14.43
C ASN A 822 -21.03 -41.31 -13.20
N ILE A 823 -20.19 -42.34 -13.27
CA ILE A 823 -19.94 -43.36 -12.22
C ILE A 823 -21.07 -44.40 -12.10
N GLN A 824 -22.08 -44.36 -12.97
CA GLN A 824 -23.00 -45.47 -13.23
C GLN A 824 -22.54 -46.25 -14.48
N ILE A 825 -23.17 -47.38 -14.76
CA ILE A 825 -22.80 -48.28 -15.87
C ILE A 825 -24.10 -48.80 -16.50
N ASP A 826 -24.23 -48.66 -17.81
CA ASP A 826 -25.38 -49.11 -18.60
C ASP A 826 -26.73 -48.50 -18.12
N GLU A 827 -26.77 -47.33 -17.47
CA GLU A 827 -28.00 -46.79 -16.88
C GLU A 827 -28.98 -46.16 -17.91
N GLY A 828 -30.24 -46.01 -17.50
CA GLY A 828 -31.33 -45.58 -18.39
C GLY A 828 -31.73 -46.63 -19.46
N LEU A 829 -30.95 -47.70 -19.64
CA LEU A 829 -31.23 -48.80 -20.55
C LEU A 829 -32.25 -49.79 -19.98
N ALA A 830 -33.04 -50.39 -20.87
CA ALA A 830 -34.11 -51.31 -20.51
C ALA A 830 -33.59 -52.72 -20.21
N LEU A 831 -33.07 -52.93 -19.01
CA LEU A 831 -32.69 -54.25 -18.50
C LEU A 831 -33.90 -55.19 -18.54
N THR A 832 -33.74 -56.30 -19.27
CA THR A 832 -34.70 -57.40 -19.37
C THR A 832 -34.18 -58.58 -18.56
N VAL A 833 -35.08 -59.29 -17.89
CA VAL A 833 -34.75 -60.56 -17.22
C VAL A 833 -34.76 -61.65 -18.29
N PHE A 834 -33.64 -62.38 -18.39
CA PHE A 834 -33.54 -63.59 -19.19
C PHE A 834 -33.33 -64.79 -18.27
N TYR A 835 -33.80 -65.96 -18.67
CA TYR A 835 -33.83 -67.21 -17.92
C TYR A 835 -32.99 -68.24 -18.67
N GLN A 836 -32.28 -69.11 -17.96
CA GLN A 836 -31.40 -70.09 -18.60
C GLN A 836 -32.21 -71.00 -19.54
N ASP A 837 -31.66 -71.24 -20.73
CA ASP A 837 -32.16 -72.15 -21.76
C ASP A 837 -31.02 -73.16 -22.03
N ALA A 838 -31.11 -74.34 -21.42
CA ALA A 838 -30.02 -75.32 -21.40
C ALA A 838 -30.06 -76.33 -22.56
N ASP A 839 -31.24 -76.67 -23.06
CA ASP A 839 -31.46 -77.62 -24.17
C ASP A 839 -31.68 -76.94 -25.53
N ASN A 840 -32.00 -75.63 -25.56
CA ASN A 840 -32.12 -74.73 -26.73
C ASN A 840 -33.51 -74.72 -27.41
N ASP A 841 -34.59 -75.03 -26.69
CA ASP A 841 -35.97 -75.01 -27.22
C ASP A 841 -36.63 -73.60 -27.30
N ASN A 842 -36.02 -72.60 -26.65
CA ASN A 842 -36.41 -71.18 -26.51
C ASN A 842 -37.42 -70.83 -25.40
N PHE A 843 -37.74 -71.76 -24.50
CA PHE A 843 -38.25 -71.47 -23.15
C PHE A 843 -37.07 -71.46 -22.15
N GLY A 844 -37.32 -71.13 -20.89
CA GLY A 844 -36.24 -71.01 -19.92
C GLY A 844 -36.63 -71.09 -18.45
N ASN A 845 -35.64 -71.47 -17.65
CA ASN A 845 -35.77 -71.87 -16.26
C ASN A 845 -36.04 -70.68 -15.31
N ALA A 846 -37.27 -70.58 -14.79
CA ALA A 846 -37.67 -69.58 -13.80
C ALA A 846 -36.73 -69.47 -12.57
N SER A 847 -36.00 -70.54 -12.24
CA SER A 847 -35.09 -70.58 -11.08
C SER A 847 -33.69 -70.02 -11.36
N ILE A 848 -33.31 -69.82 -12.63
CA ILE A 848 -31.96 -69.39 -13.03
C ILE A 848 -32.08 -68.21 -14.00
N SER A 849 -32.08 -66.99 -13.45
CA SER A 849 -32.22 -65.75 -14.21
C SER A 849 -30.96 -64.87 -14.22
N PHE A 850 -30.85 -64.02 -15.25
CA PHE A 850 -29.78 -63.07 -15.49
C PHE A 850 -30.36 -61.76 -16.04
N PHE A 851 -29.83 -60.61 -15.60
CA PHE A 851 -30.25 -59.28 -16.08
C PHE A 851 -29.32 -58.81 -17.20
N ALA A 852 -29.87 -58.43 -18.34
CA ALA A 852 -29.12 -57.86 -19.46
C ALA A 852 -30.01 -56.98 -20.36
N CYS A 853 -29.44 -56.18 -21.26
CA CYS A 853 -30.22 -55.46 -22.27
C CYS A 853 -30.55 -56.33 -23.51
N ALA A 854 -29.90 -57.50 -23.64
CA ALA A 854 -30.10 -58.46 -24.72
C ALA A 854 -29.80 -59.88 -24.22
N ALA A 855 -30.44 -60.88 -24.82
CA ALA A 855 -30.36 -62.28 -24.39
C ALA A 855 -28.90 -62.81 -24.38
N PRO A 856 -28.38 -63.25 -23.22
CA PRO A 856 -27.12 -63.98 -23.16
C PRO A 856 -27.19 -65.31 -23.94
N SER A 857 -26.04 -65.86 -24.33
CA SER A 857 -26.01 -67.18 -24.99
C SER A 857 -26.43 -68.28 -24.01
N GLY A 858 -27.48 -69.06 -24.35
CA GLY A 858 -28.09 -70.04 -23.45
C GLY A 858 -29.04 -69.43 -22.43
N TYR A 859 -29.67 -68.30 -22.78
CA TYR A 859 -30.70 -67.62 -21.98
C TYR A 859 -31.77 -67.00 -22.90
N VAL A 860 -33.04 -67.01 -22.48
CA VAL A 860 -34.19 -66.46 -23.24
C VAL A 860 -35.13 -65.64 -22.35
N ALA A 861 -36.06 -64.90 -22.95
CA ALA A 861 -36.92 -63.97 -22.22
C ALA A 861 -38.19 -64.60 -21.64
N ASP A 862 -38.53 -65.83 -22.05
CA ASP A 862 -39.62 -66.60 -21.45
C ASP A 862 -39.09 -67.40 -20.25
N SER A 863 -39.97 -67.65 -19.27
CA SER A 863 -39.62 -68.24 -17.98
C SER A 863 -40.49 -69.43 -17.60
N THR A 864 -41.19 -70.01 -18.58
CA THR A 864 -42.33 -70.91 -18.35
C THR A 864 -42.00 -72.41 -18.48
N ASP A 865 -40.75 -72.73 -18.80
CA ASP A 865 -40.20 -74.09 -18.89
C ASP A 865 -40.39 -74.89 -17.59
N CYS A 866 -40.73 -76.19 -17.74
CA CYS A 866 -40.89 -77.13 -16.64
C CYS A 866 -39.79 -78.21 -16.50
N ASP A 867 -38.94 -78.46 -17.51
CA ASP A 867 -37.71 -79.28 -17.42
C ASP A 867 -36.64 -78.86 -18.44
N ASP A 868 -35.95 -77.74 -18.14
CA ASP A 868 -34.69 -77.15 -18.68
C ASP A 868 -33.51 -78.16 -18.83
N SER A 869 -33.78 -79.29 -19.46
CA SER A 869 -32.86 -80.38 -19.77
C SER A 869 -33.33 -81.35 -20.87
N ASP A 870 -34.53 -81.19 -21.45
CA ASP A 870 -35.09 -82.07 -22.50
C ASP A 870 -35.93 -81.27 -23.55
N GLU A 871 -35.39 -81.09 -24.76
CA GLU A 871 -35.91 -80.23 -25.87
C GLU A 871 -37.32 -80.57 -26.42
N ASP A 872 -38.00 -81.56 -25.82
CA ASP A 872 -39.35 -82.01 -26.15
C ASP A 872 -40.39 -81.66 -25.04
N VAL A 873 -39.99 -81.06 -23.89
CA VAL A 873 -40.81 -80.86 -22.66
C VAL A 873 -40.97 -79.38 -22.30
N PHE A 874 -41.97 -78.70 -22.87
CA PHE A 874 -42.15 -77.25 -22.72
C PHE A 874 -43.60 -76.76 -22.91
N PRO A 875 -43.95 -75.54 -22.46
CA PRO A 875 -45.29 -74.98 -22.57
C PRO A 875 -45.90 -75.02 -23.98
N GLY A 876 -46.84 -75.95 -24.19
CA GLY A 876 -47.49 -76.17 -25.47
C GLY A 876 -46.69 -77.02 -26.47
N ALA A 877 -45.82 -77.92 -26.00
CA ALA A 877 -45.26 -79.03 -26.76
C ALA A 877 -46.35 -80.03 -27.23
N VAL A 878 -45.97 -81.28 -27.56
CA VAL A 878 -46.90 -82.29 -28.09
C VAL A 878 -46.69 -83.66 -27.45
N GLU A 879 -47.44 -83.89 -26.37
CA GLU A 879 -47.67 -85.16 -25.66
C GLU A 879 -47.27 -86.44 -26.44
N ILE A 880 -46.17 -87.07 -26.00
CA ILE A 880 -45.49 -88.20 -26.65
C ILE A 880 -46.08 -89.53 -26.15
N LEU A 881 -47.38 -89.68 -26.40
CA LEU A 881 -48.19 -90.76 -25.83
C LEU A 881 -47.71 -92.19 -26.16
N PRO A 882 -47.39 -93.05 -25.17
CA PRO A 882 -47.29 -92.81 -23.73
C PRO A 882 -45.84 -92.82 -23.21
N ASN A 883 -45.42 -91.75 -22.54
CA ASN A 883 -44.11 -91.64 -21.87
C ASN A 883 -44.23 -91.52 -20.34
N GLY A 884 -45.32 -90.95 -19.82
CA GLY A 884 -45.53 -90.64 -18.41
C GLY A 884 -44.88 -89.33 -17.93
N ILE A 885 -44.70 -88.37 -18.83
CA ILE A 885 -44.23 -86.99 -18.57
C ILE A 885 -45.42 -86.02 -18.81
N ASP A 886 -45.30 -84.80 -18.29
CA ASP A 886 -46.16 -83.64 -18.53
C ASP A 886 -45.46 -82.84 -19.65
N ASP A 887 -45.60 -83.26 -20.92
CA ASP A 887 -44.74 -82.76 -21.99
C ASP A 887 -45.10 -81.31 -22.35
N ASP A 888 -46.37 -80.92 -22.30
CA ASP A 888 -46.84 -79.56 -22.64
C ASP A 888 -46.93 -78.57 -21.46
N CYS A 889 -46.46 -79.00 -20.28
CA CYS A 889 -46.39 -78.27 -19.00
C CYS A 889 -47.74 -77.73 -18.45
N ASP A 890 -48.91 -78.24 -18.87
CA ASP A 890 -50.22 -77.76 -18.38
C ASP A 890 -50.63 -78.32 -16.99
N GLY A 891 -49.93 -79.35 -16.50
CA GLY A 891 -50.20 -80.01 -15.22
C GLY A 891 -50.97 -81.34 -15.32
N TYR A 892 -51.22 -81.83 -16.53
CA TYR A 892 -51.67 -83.20 -16.80
C TYR A 892 -50.52 -84.09 -17.31
N ILE A 893 -50.79 -85.36 -17.62
CA ILE A 893 -49.78 -86.38 -17.99
C ILE A 893 -50.46 -87.39 -18.92
N ASP A 894 -49.84 -87.68 -20.07
CA ASP A 894 -50.33 -88.60 -21.10
C ASP A 894 -51.78 -88.28 -21.58
N GLU A 895 -52.23 -87.01 -21.62
CA GLU A 895 -53.57 -86.67 -22.11
C GLU A 895 -53.61 -86.38 -23.62
N ILE A 896 -54.79 -86.08 -24.15
CA ILE A 896 -54.99 -85.90 -25.59
C ILE A 896 -55.32 -84.43 -25.83
N SER A 897 -54.28 -83.60 -25.83
CA SER A 897 -54.30 -82.17 -26.06
C SER A 897 -54.90 -81.80 -27.43
N VAL A 898 -56.23 -81.69 -27.48
CA VAL A 898 -56.94 -81.08 -28.61
C VAL A 898 -56.86 -79.57 -28.46
N ALA A 899 -55.81 -78.97 -29.02
CA ALA A 899 -55.51 -77.54 -28.91
C ALA A 899 -56.74 -76.64 -29.14
N VAL A 900 -57.14 -75.90 -28.10
CA VAL A 900 -58.21 -74.88 -28.13
C VAL A 900 -57.68 -73.62 -27.46
N VAL A 901 -57.41 -72.59 -28.26
CA VAL A 901 -56.88 -71.31 -27.77
C VAL A 901 -58.00 -70.30 -27.56
N SER A 902 -57.97 -69.62 -26.40
CA SER A 902 -58.76 -68.45 -25.97
C SER A 902 -60.26 -68.65 -25.62
N PRO A 903 -60.82 -67.90 -24.63
CA PRO A 903 -62.11 -68.24 -24.02
C PRO A 903 -63.19 -67.14 -24.18
N GLU A 904 -63.74 -66.94 -25.38
CA GLU A 904 -64.89 -66.02 -25.58
C GLU A 904 -66.11 -66.61 -26.32
N ASP A 905 -65.97 -67.75 -27.02
CA ASP A 905 -67.00 -68.28 -27.93
C ASP A 905 -67.66 -69.60 -27.42
N TYR A 906 -68.03 -69.63 -26.13
CA TYR A 906 -68.74 -70.80 -25.57
C TYR A 906 -70.24 -70.82 -25.97
N TYR A 907 -70.83 -72.03 -25.98
CA TYR A 907 -72.21 -72.37 -26.40
C TYR A 907 -72.47 -72.64 -27.90
N LEU A 908 -71.71 -73.56 -28.50
CA LEU A 908 -72.28 -74.41 -29.56
C LEU A 908 -73.42 -75.27 -28.97
N PRO A 909 -74.68 -75.12 -29.42
CA PRO A 909 -75.82 -75.57 -28.62
C PRO A 909 -76.08 -77.09 -28.64
N LEU A 910 -75.51 -77.88 -29.55
CA LEU A 910 -75.81 -79.31 -29.65
C LEU A 910 -74.54 -80.14 -29.93
N SER A 911 -74.15 -80.98 -28.98
CA SER A 911 -73.01 -81.90 -29.09
C SER A 911 -73.43 -83.37 -28.91
N ILE A 912 -72.57 -84.29 -29.34
CA ILE A 912 -72.82 -85.73 -29.38
C ILE A 912 -71.54 -86.45 -28.96
N PHE A 913 -71.62 -87.32 -27.95
CA PHE A 913 -70.45 -88.07 -27.46
C PHE A 913 -70.79 -89.50 -27.02
N PRO A 914 -69.96 -90.53 -27.30
CA PRO A 914 -68.82 -90.49 -28.23
C PRO A 914 -69.26 -90.32 -29.69
N ASN A 915 -68.40 -89.73 -30.50
CA ASN A 915 -68.65 -89.49 -31.93
C ASN A 915 -67.30 -89.46 -32.70
N PRO A 916 -66.90 -90.54 -33.41
CA PRO A 916 -67.71 -91.71 -33.75
C PRO A 916 -68.18 -92.55 -32.55
N THR A 917 -69.37 -93.14 -32.68
CA THR A 917 -69.94 -94.09 -31.70
C THR A 917 -69.86 -95.52 -32.24
N TYR A 918 -69.66 -96.48 -31.33
CA TYR A 918 -69.75 -97.92 -31.60
C TYR A 918 -71.07 -98.54 -31.12
N GLY A 919 -72.01 -97.73 -30.64
CA GLY A 919 -73.36 -98.17 -30.25
C GLY A 919 -74.13 -97.14 -29.44
N ALA A 920 -73.60 -96.77 -28.27
CA ALA A 920 -74.17 -95.77 -27.38
C ALA A 920 -73.64 -94.37 -27.71
N PHE A 921 -74.50 -93.36 -27.67
CA PHE A 921 -74.11 -91.94 -27.71
C PHE A 921 -75.09 -91.07 -26.91
N THR A 922 -74.56 -90.10 -26.19
CA THR A 922 -75.35 -89.10 -25.46
C THR A 922 -75.45 -87.83 -26.30
N VAL A 923 -76.65 -87.27 -26.36
CA VAL A 923 -76.97 -85.99 -26.98
C VAL A 923 -77.05 -84.94 -25.89
N TYR A 924 -76.16 -83.95 -25.95
CA TYR A 924 -76.10 -82.83 -25.02
C TYR A 924 -76.55 -81.54 -25.71
N LEU A 925 -77.38 -80.74 -25.03
CA LEU A 925 -77.79 -79.42 -25.51
C LEU A 925 -78.05 -78.49 -24.32
N HIS A 926 -77.39 -77.33 -24.30
CA HIS A 926 -77.56 -76.30 -23.29
C HIS A 926 -78.23 -75.07 -23.91
N LEU A 927 -79.15 -74.44 -23.20
CA LEU A 927 -79.84 -73.21 -23.60
C LEU A 927 -79.77 -72.18 -22.47
N ASN A 928 -79.31 -70.97 -22.79
CA ASN A 928 -79.16 -69.84 -21.87
C ASN A 928 -80.50 -69.31 -21.31
N ASP A 929 -81.64 -69.84 -21.75
CA ASP A 929 -82.99 -69.54 -21.28
C ASP A 929 -83.46 -70.69 -20.37
N LYS A 930 -83.52 -70.43 -19.05
CA LYS A 930 -83.76 -71.44 -18.00
C LYS A 930 -85.19 -72.02 -17.94
N GLN A 931 -85.96 -71.90 -19.01
CA GLN A 931 -87.26 -72.56 -19.15
C GLN A 931 -87.12 -74.07 -19.42
N GLU A 932 -88.18 -74.83 -19.17
CA GLU A 932 -88.21 -76.29 -19.38
C GLU A 932 -89.10 -76.69 -20.59
N PRO A 933 -88.72 -76.36 -21.84
CA PRO A 933 -89.51 -76.72 -23.02
C PRO A 933 -89.41 -78.22 -23.36
N GLU A 934 -90.39 -78.70 -24.14
CA GLU A 934 -90.33 -80.03 -24.76
C GLU A 934 -89.50 -79.99 -26.05
N ALA A 935 -88.52 -80.88 -26.12
CA ALA A 935 -87.61 -81.09 -27.24
C ALA A 935 -87.91 -82.41 -27.96
N LYS A 936 -87.87 -82.38 -29.29
CA LYS A 936 -87.94 -83.59 -30.13
C LYS A 936 -86.56 -83.93 -30.67
N ILE A 937 -85.99 -85.05 -30.24
CA ILE A 937 -84.78 -85.63 -30.83
C ILE A 937 -85.19 -86.53 -32.01
N GLU A 938 -84.46 -86.47 -33.12
CA GLU A 938 -84.62 -87.30 -34.31
C GLU A 938 -83.24 -87.72 -34.83
N LEU A 939 -82.99 -89.02 -35.04
CA LEU A 939 -81.80 -89.50 -35.75
C LEU A 939 -82.16 -89.79 -37.20
N THR A 940 -81.37 -89.26 -38.13
CA THR A 940 -81.68 -89.22 -39.56
C THR A 940 -80.50 -89.75 -40.38
N THR A 941 -80.77 -90.56 -41.40
CA THR A 941 -79.75 -90.93 -42.42
C THR A 941 -79.35 -89.71 -43.25
N THR A 942 -78.19 -89.76 -43.93
CA THR A 942 -77.79 -88.76 -44.95
C THR A 942 -78.81 -88.57 -46.07
N ALA A 943 -79.67 -89.57 -46.32
CA ALA A 943 -80.78 -89.49 -47.29
C ALA A 943 -82.05 -88.81 -46.72
N GLY A 944 -82.04 -88.30 -45.49
CA GLY A 944 -83.16 -87.61 -44.86
C GLY A 944 -84.24 -88.53 -44.25
N GLN A 945 -84.04 -89.86 -44.26
CA GLN A 945 -84.95 -90.80 -43.59
C GLN A 945 -84.64 -90.87 -42.10
N VAL A 946 -85.62 -90.53 -41.25
CA VAL A 946 -85.57 -90.66 -39.79
C VAL A 946 -85.66 -92.14 -39.39
N ILE A 947 -84.79 -92.58 -38.48
CA ILE A 947 -84.72 -93.97 -37.97
C ILE A 947 -85.00 -94.09 -36.46
N PHE A 948 -84.75 -93.03 -35.68
CA PHE A 948 -85.08 -92.94 -34.25
C PHE A 948 -85.71 -91.59 -33.95
N SER A 949 -86.64 -91.53 -32.99
CA SER A 949 -87.10 -90.25 -32.43
C SER A 949 -87.65 -90.40 -31.00
N LYS A 950 -87.40 -89.39 -30.17
CA LYS A 950 -87.81 -89.30 -28.76
C LYS A 950 -88.28 -87.87 -28.43
N MET A 951 -89.31 -87.74 -27.60
CA MET A 951 -89.66 -86.46 -26.94
C MET A 951 -89.07 -86.43 -25.53
N VAL A 952 -88.47 -85.31 -25.14
CA VAL A 952 -87.77 -85.11 -23.86
C VAL A 952 -88.07 -83.69 -23.35
N ARG A 953 -88.00 -83.46 -22.03
CA ARG A 953 -88.02 -82.11 -21.45
C ARG A 953 -86.63 -81.71 -20.98
N LEU A 954 -86.27 -80.47 -21.22
CA LEU A 954 -85.08 -79.86 -20.66
C LEU A 954 -85.30 -79.58 -19.17
N LYS A 955 -84.22 -79.52 -18.39
CA LYS A 955 -84.21 -79.05 -16.99
C LYS A 955 -83.29 -77.84 -16.86
N GLU A 956 -83.80 -76.74 -16.32
CA GLU A 956 -83.06 -75.47 -16.17
C GLU A 956 -82.35 -74.93 -17.45
N GLY A 957 -82.75 -75.40 -18.64
CA GLY A 957 -82.12 -75.10 -19.93
C GLY A 957 -81.29 -76.25 -20.53
N GLU A 958 -81.11 -77.37 -19.83
CA GLU A 958 -80.24 -78.48 -20.25
C GLU A 958 -80.98 -79.73 -20.74
N LEU A 959 -80.40 -80.38 -21.76
CA LEU A 959 -80.73 -81.70 -22.28
C LEU A 959 -79.47 -82.59 -22.21
N SER A 960 -79.60 -83.78 -21.62
CA SER A 960 -78.57 -84.83 -21.62
C SER A 960 -79.28 -86.18 -21.74
N GLU A 961 -79.15 -86.83 -22.91
CA GLU A 961 -79.95 -88.00 -23.26
C GLU A 961 -79.17 -89.06 -24.03
N GLU A 962 -79.04 -90.25 -23.44
CA GLU A 962 -78.38 -91.40 -24.08
C GLU A 962 -79.30 -92.07 -25.11
N ILE A 963 -78.75 -92.35 -26.28
CA ILE A 963 -79.38 -93.04 -27.40
C ILE A 963 -78.51 -94.24 -27.78
N GLN A 964 -79.18 -95.37 -28.01
CA GLN A 964 -78.55 -96.64 -28.37
C GLN A 964 -78.88 -96.96 -29.83
N MET A 965 -77.86 -97.10 -30.68
CA MET A 965 -78.00 -97.54 -32.07
C MET A 965 -78.53 -98.97 -32.15
N SER A 966 -79.33 -99.29 -33.16
CA SER A 966 -79.78 -100.66 -33.37
C SER A 966 -78.67 -101.50 -33.98
N THR A 967 -78.57 -102.78 -33.57
CA THR A 967 -77.65 -103.74 -34.20
C THR A 967 -77.92 -103.96 -35.70
N PHE A 968 -79.11 -103.57 -36.17
CA PHE A 968 -79.53 -103.58 -37.58
C PHE A 968 -79.17 -102.33 -38.38
N ASP A 969 -78.80 -101.21 -37.73
CA ASP A 969 -78.39 -99.98 -38.42
C ASP A 969 -77.05 -100.19 -39.15
N ALA A 970 -76.75 -99.39 -40.18
CA ALA A 970 -75.52 -99.53 -40.96
C ALA A 970 -74.40 -98.66 -40.39
N ALA A 971 -73.15 -99.12 -40.42
CA ALA A 971 -72.01 -98.25 -40.15
C ALA A 971 -71.96 -97.14 -41.22
N GLY A 972 -71.78 -95.89 -40.80
CA GLY A 972 -71.85 -94.71 -41.66
C GLY A 972 -72.34 -93.45 -40.93
N THR A 973 -72.57 -92.39 -41.70
CA THR A 973 -72.95 -91.07 -41.18
C THR A 973 -74.47 -90.93 -41.01
N TYR A 974 -74.86 -90.33 -39.89
CA TYR A 974 -76.20 -89.93 -39.53
C TYR A 974 -76.21 -88.47 -39.03
N TYR A 975 -77.39 -87.88 -38.91
CA TYR A 975 -77.61 -86.56 -38.32
C TYR A 975 -78.59 -86.67 -37.16
N VAL A 976 -78.16 -86.29 -35.96
CA VAL A 976 -79.04 -86.03 -34.83
C VAL A 976 -79.60 -84.62 -34.99
N LYS A 977 -80.91 -84.49 -34.82
CA LYS A 977 -81.63 -83.23 -34.91
C LYS A 977 -82.50 -83.06 -33.68
N VAL A 978 -82.32 -81.97 -32.96
CA VAL A 978 -83.15 -81.58 -31.80
C VAL A 978 -84.01 -80.38 -32.18
N THR A 979 -85.32 -80.50 -32.06
CA THR A 979 -86.30 -79.45 -32.40
C THR A 979 -87.00 -78.96 -31.14
N ILE A 980 -86.96 -77.65 -30.88
CA ILE A 980 -87.58 -76.99 -29.72
C ILE A 980 -88.39 -75.80 -30.24
N GLY A 981 -89.72 -75.91 -30.21
CA GLY A 981 -90.60 -74.98 -30.93
C GLY A 981 -90.23 -74.94 -32.43
N ASP A 982 -89.98 -73.74 -32.94
CA ASP A 982 -89.51 -73.54 -34.33
C ASP A 982 -87.99 -73.74 -34.50
N LYS A 983 -87.20 -73.66 -33.41
CA LYS A 983 -85.73 -73.79 -33.45
C LYS A 983 -85.32 -75.24 -33.69
N LYS A 984 -84.28 -75.44 -34.49
CA LYS A 984 -83.75 -76.76 -34.89
C LYS A 984 -82.23 -76.74 -34.81
N TYR A 985 -81.69 -77.56 -33.92
CA TYR A 985 -80.26 -77.82 -33.78
C TYR A 985 -79.96 -79.15 -34.48
N ILE A 986 -78.86 -79.24 -35.21
CA ILE A 986 -78.48 -80.43 -35.99
C ILE A 986 -76.98 -80.66 -35.81
N ALA A 987 -76.59 -81.87 -35.46
CA ALA A 987 -75.21 -82.29 -35.33
C ALA A 987 -74.99 -83.64 -36.05
N GLN A 988 -73.81 -83.81 -36.64
CA GLN A 988 -73.45 -85.01 -37.38
C GLN A 988 -72.94 -86.10 -36.43
N MET A 989 -73.41 -87.33 -36.57
CA MET A 989 -72.91 -88.50 -35.86
C MET A 989 -72.38 -89.54 -36.84
N VAL A 990 -71.26 -90.19 -36.49
CA VAL A 990 -70.70 -91.31 -37.26
C VAL A 990 -70.85 -92.59 -36.45
N TYR A 991 -71.59 -93.57 -36.97
CA TYR A 991 -71.72 -94.89 -36.35
C TYR A 991 -70.72 -95.87 -36.98
N GLN A 992 -69.91 -96.53 -36.16
CA GLN A 992 -68.98 -97.59 -36.55
C GLN A 992 -69.37 -98.92 -35.87
N LYS A 993 -68.84 -100.05 -36.37
CA LYS A 993 -69.20 -101.41 -35.94
C LYS A 993 -67.98 -102.31 -35.80
#